data_AF-A0A661TTZ1-F1
#
_entry.id   AF-A0A661TTZ1-F1
#
_cell.length_a   1.000
_cell.length_b   1.000
_cell.length_c   1.000
_cell.angle_alpha   90.00
_cell.angle_beta   90.00
_cell.angle_gamma   90.00
#
_symmetry.space_group_name_H-M   'P 1'
#
loop_
_entity.id
_entity.type
_entity.pdbx_description
1 polymer ?
#
loop_
_entity_poly.entity_id
_entity_poly.type
_entity_poly.pdbx_seq_one_letter_code
_entity_poly.pdbx_strand_id
1 'polypeptide(L)'
;MTVYESGEFTAGASVAVSKEQSGHLGKIMNIIGTKIEGSGEFEITGVIVEEPVIHIELKTFTFKISFQIEKSLDVKEIIKSVAPESVADVISNIQKYVGLDISASIYFGGSFEVFYDFTTDTTELTVTVWFGTKLSVTIAIVTFSAGITIELSFNFAPIGNTFTATFIAYAQAEVDLVLTTLHFDGSFTLEWSAGPEDKEGTQMNIDIDNDGLSDDNEQMIGTDPTNPDTDGDGISDGIEISEYKTDPTNNDTDGDHISDGAERDWYETHGCEPLGDIDNDGIPNILDIDSDNDSLPDGDEILVYYSDPLVRDSDGDGIEDGEEVSIGTSPIDSDSDDDNMGDNEELAMGLNPTNNDTDGDGLRDGFEEYILGTNPDNNDTDGDSLSDGDEYNIYGTNPLVRDSDGDGLDDGYEVLNVNTSPLYEDSDNDNVTDYEEIKGWYISFTNDSSGTVFIIKVTSDPLDNDTDNDGVLDGVEKIYGSNPQNNDTDNDGLTDDQEISGVTYDGVHVVYPDPTEWNTDGDTLSDGYEVNVSHSDPTDDDTDDDCLDDGTELSIGTNMNDNDTDNDGILDGPEYDYLNNTRNVDPATHDADGDGTIDIKDNDSDNDGLLDGDELLTYFTDPLDSDTDDDGASDSTEINSMKTDPLNPDTDGDGLLDGTISNPNIVNGVGEGNVGTSPLDNDTDNDGLLDGEEIELLPNGFVQITNPLNPDSDNDGLLDGHEYEIFTDPNKSDTDDDGLLDGSEVNGVNITGSVPSYYTIGPFYPNPLDNDTDNDGLDDGTEVYTTRTDPTNPDFDGDGLTDGMEVNFYLTSPVDADTDHDNVTDYEEIFQWNWAVLRVPLNYFVQEPPGYPEPPREDNIPHEERHNVVTRYIGYYFERFKFRITPFRGKYYTDPLDPDTDDDNLSDGEEKFHSTNPNNNDTDRDGLLDGDEVKVYHTDPRIPDCDFDGLLDGYEELTSHTEPLDNDTDDDGLTDYEELRIWNTDPLNNDTDNDNLTDSDEVYGSLAVIYNLSAGGFMLMRVFSDPLNNDTDNDGLGDGDEILKYHSNPFSKDTDGDELNDSAEVSFYSTNNTDFDTDKDGLLDGFEIQYGTDPLDPDEDDDEIPDGKKYDYDNDTISDYDEIYTYHTYIALVDSDTDGLPDPWEIAHRNTNPCVMDALEDPDNDNLTNLEEL
;
A
#
# COMPACT_ATOMS: atom_id res chain seq x y z
N MET A 1 -43.81 -75.01 11.64
CA MET A 1 -45.16 -75.29 12.17
C MET A 1 -45.15 -76.62 12.91
N THR A 2 -45.54 -76.60 14.17
CA THR A 2 -45.71 -77.75 15.06
C THR A 2 -47.17 -77.79 15.49
N VAL A 3 -47.83 -78.95 15.34
CA VAL A 3 -49.23 -79.15 15.76
C VAL A 3 -49.23 -80.21 16.87
N TYR A 4 -49.83 -79.86 18.01
CA TYR A 4 -49.88 -80.68 19.21
C TYR A 4 -51.14 -81.56 19.23
N GLU A 5 -51.13 -82.66 19.99
CA GLU A 5 -52.28 -83.58 20.10
C GLU A 5 -53.54 -82.91 20.69
N SER A 6 -53.42 -81.72 21.31
CA SER A 6 -54.54 -80.89 21.78
C SER A 6 -55.31 -80.18 20.66
N GLY A 7 -54.81 -80.20 19.42
CA GLY A 7 -55.31 -79.39 18.31
C GLY A 7 -54.68 -77.99 18.23
N GLU A 8 -53.89 -77.61 19.24
CA GLU A 8 -53.11 -76.36 19.22
C GLU A 8 -51.94 -76.45 18.24
N PHE A 9 -51.55 -75.32 17.67
CA PHE A 9 -50.38 -75.23 16.81
C PHE A 9 -49.58 -73.96 17.08
N THR A 10 -48.30 -74.05 16.73
CA THR A 10 -47.36 -72.94 16.62
C THR A 10 -46.79 -72.96 15.22
N ALA A 11 -46.88 -71.85 14.49
CA ALA A 11 -46.32 -71.69 13.15
C ALA A 11 -45.45 -70.44 13.11
N GLY A 12 -44.16 -70.62 12.85
CA GLY A 12 -43.25 -69.49 12.67
C GLY A 12 -42.21 -69.73 11.59
N ALA A 13 -41.51 -68.65 11.26
CA ALA A 13 -40.38 -68.60 10.35
C ALA A 13 -39.44 -67.49 10.82
N SER A 14 -38.13 -67.70 10.68
CA SER A 14 -37.13 -66.66 10.89
C SER A 14 -36.14 -66.57 9.75
N VAL A 15 -35.56 -65.38 9.59
CA VAL A 15 -34.52 -65.04 8.64
C VAL A 15 -33.43 -64.26 9.37
N ALA A 16 -32.18 -64.49 9.01
CA ALA A 16 -31.05 -63.71 9.47
C ALA A 16 -30.15 -63.38 8.27
N VAL A 17 -29.55 -62.20 8.30
CA VAL A 17 -28.71 -61.65 7.24
C VAL A 17 -27.52 -60.96 7.91
N SER A 18 -26.32 -61.15 7.38
CA SER A 18 -25.13 -60.44 7.83
C SER A 18 -24.25 -60.03 6.65
N LYS A 19 -23.58 -58.89 6.79
CA LYS A 19 -22.58 -58.38 5.85
C LYS A 19 -21.46 -57.71 6.64
N GLU A 20 -20.23 -57.87 6.16
CA GLU A 20 -19.01 -57.42 6.83
C GLU A 20 -18.08 -56.78 5.79
N GLN A 21 -17.41 -55.70 6.16
CA GLN A 21 -16.51 -54.93 5.30
C GLN A 21 -15.35 -54.39 6.14
N SER A 22 -14.11 -54.54 5.66
CA SER A 22 -12.91 -54.02 6.30
C SER A 22 -12.33 -52.81 5.54
N GLY A 23 -11.85 -51.81 6.28
CA GLY A 23 -11.13 -50.63 5.81
C GLY A 23 -9.62 -50.74 6.07
N HIS A 24 -8.85 -49.77 5.58
CA HIS A 24 -7.38 -49.71 5.68
C HIS A 24 -6.99 -48.32 6.21
N LEU A 25 -5.81 -48.20 6.83
CA LEU A 25 -5.22 -46.91 7.25
C LEU A 25 -3.75 -46.94 6.81
N GLY A 26 -3.39 -46.09 5.84
CA GLY A 26 -2.06 -46.09 5.23
C GLY A 26 -1.57 -47.49 4.79
N LYS A 27 -0.31 -47.80 5.09
CA LYS A 27 0.36 -49.07 4.73
C LYS A 27 -0.15 -50.30 5.53
N ILE A 28 -1.17 -50.17 6.39
CA ILE A 28 -1.61 -51.21 7.34
C ILE A 28 -3.01 -51.74 6.99
N MET A 29 -3.09 -53.05 6.73
CA MET A 29 -4.28 -53.72 6.17
C MET A 29 -5.24 -54.25 7.25
N ASN A 30 -6.55 -54.00 7.08
CA ASN A 30 -7.65 -54.50 7.92
C ASN A 30 -7.74 -53.95 9.36
N ILE A 31 -7.30 -52.73 9.62
CA ILE A 31 -7.36 -52.13 10.97
C ILE A 31 -8.80 -51.96 11.47
N ILE A 32 -9.74 -51.56 10.61
CA ILE A 32 -11.13 -51.23 10.96
C ILE A 32 -12.09 -52.19 10.26
N GLY A 33 -12.96 -52.86 11.01
CA GLY A 33 -13.99 -53.76 10.48
C GLY A 33 -15.40 -53.34 10.87
N THR A 34 -16.27 -53.11 9.88
CA THR A 34 -17.71 -52.82 10.07
C THR A 34 -18.54 -54.06 9.74
N LYS A 35 -19.31 -54.54 10.70
CA LYS A 35 -20.20 -55.70 10.58
C LYS A 35 -21.64 -55.28 10.86
N ILE A 36 -22.54 -55.57 9.91
CA ILE A 36 -23.97 -55.31 10.03
C ILE A 36 -24.71 -56.64 10.01
N GLU A 37 -25.48 -56.91 11.07
CA GLU A 37 -26.30 -58.10 11.21
C GLU A 37 -27.75 -57.72 11.47
N GLY A 38 -28.69 -58.47 10.88
CA GLY A 38 -30.11 -58.26 11.08
C GLY A 38 -30.88 -59.57 11.03
N SER A 39 -31.92 -59.68 11.85
CA SER A 39 -32.81 -60.84 11.88
C SER A 39 -34.27 -60.42 11.96
N GLY A 40 -35.14 -61.27 11.42
CA GLY A 40 -36.58 -61.12 11.47
C GLY A 40 -37.22 -62.46 11.82
N GLU A 41 -38.02 -62.50 12.88
CA GLU A 41 -38.73 -63.68 13.35
C GLU A 41 -40.24 -63.40 13.37
N PHE A 42 -41.01 -64.38 12.92
CA PHE A 42 -42.47 -64.36 12.92
C PHE A 42 -42.96 -65.65 13.57
N GLU A 43 -43.87 -65.56 14.55
CA GLU A 43 -44.57 -66.70 15.12
C GLU A 43 -46.06 -66.41 15.31
N ILE A 44 -46.90 -67.41 15.05
CA ILE A 44 -48.33 -67.38 15.31
C ILE A 44 -48.76 -68.66 16.02
N THR A 45 -49.56 -68.53 17.08
CA THR A 45 -50.15 -69.67 17.79
C THR A 45 -51.66 -69.68 17.60
N GLY A 46 -52.26 -70.87 17.67
CA GLY A 46 -53.70 -71.04 17.50
C GLY A 46 -54.18 -72.45 17.81
N VAL A 47 -55.45 -72.72 17.54
CA VAL A 47 -56.08 -74.04 17.69
C VAL A 47 -56.97 -74.36 16.49
N ILE A 48 -56.90 -75.61 16.04
CA ILE A 48 -57.74 -76.15 14.97
C ILE A 48 -59.00 -76.72 15.62
N VAL A 49 -60.15 -76.10 15.35
CA VAL A 49 -61.44 -76.48 15.94
C VAL A 49 -62.25 -77.28 14.92
N GLU A 50 -62.53 -78.55 15.22
CA GLU A 50 -63.30 -79.45 14.36
C GLU A 50 -64.77 -79.58 14.80
N GLU A 51 -65.68 -79.18 13.90
CA GLU A 51 -67.15 -79.32 13.87
C GLU A 51 -68.00 -78.07 14.23
N PRO A 52 -69.07 -77.78 13.46
CA PRO A 52 -69.53 -78.47 12.25
C PRO A 52 -68.75 -78.08 10.98
N VAL A 53 -67.80 -77.15 11.09
CA VAL A 53 -66.85 -76.76 10.04
C VAL A 53 -65.47 -76.63 10.69
N ILE A 54 -64.43 -77.21 10.07
CA ILE A 54 -63.05 -77.04 10.54
C ILE A 54 -62.66 -75.58 10.32
N HIS A 55 -62.28 -74.89 11.39
CA HIS A 55 -61.75 -73.54 11.34
C HIS A 55 -60.55 -73.41 12.28
N ILE A 56 -59.78 -72.34 12.09
CA ILE A 56 -58.61 -72.01 12.89
C ILE A 56 -58.98 -70.81 13.75
N GLU A 57 -58.88 -70.97 15.06
CA GLU A 57 -58.90 -69.85 16.01
C GLU A 57 -57.45 -69.49 16.31
N LEU A 58 -57.05 -68.26 15.96
CA LEU A 58 -55.74 -67.74 16.33
C LEU A 58 -55.76 -67.32 17.80
N LYS A 59 -54.63 -67.51 18.50
CA LYS A 59 -54.45 -67.12 19.90
C LYS A 59 -53.51 -65.94 20.01
N THR A 60 -52.27 -66.09 19.55
CA THR A 60 -51.28 -65.02 19.56
C THR A 60 -50.55 -64.89 18.23
N PHE A 61 -50.09 -63.68 17.94
CA PHE A 61 -49.19 -63.32 16.85
C PHE A 61 -47.99 -62.60 17.46
N THR A 62 -46.79 -62.89 16.97
CA THR A 62 -45.54 -62.22 17.37
C THR A 62 -44.73 -61.96 16.11
N PHE A 63 -44.22 -60.74 15.95
CA PHE A 63 -43.32 -60.36 14.88
C PHE A 63 -42.19 -59.51 15.44
N LYS A 64 -40.95 -59.99 15.31
CA LYS A 64 -39.75 -59.34 15.82
C LYS A 64 -38.77 -59.07 14.68
N ILE A 65 -38.21 -57.87 14.63
CA ILE A 65 -37.02 -57.53 13.86
C ILE A 65 -35.93 -57.12 14.85
N SER A 66 -34.68 -57.46 14.58
CA SER A 66 -33.52 -56.85 15.23
C SER A 66 -32.42 -56.55 14.24
N PHE A 67 -31.61 -55.54 14.55
CA PHE A 67 -30.37 -55.22 13.84
C PHE A 67 -29.27 -54.85 14.83
N GLN A 68 -28.02 -55.05 14.42
CA GLN A 68 -26.83 -54.56 15.09
C GLN A 68 -25.78 -54.17 14.06
N ILE A 69 -25.11 -53.05 14.32
CA ILE A 69 -23.92 -52.56 13.63
C ILE A 69 -22.79 -52.63 14.66
N GLU A 70 -21.66 -53.25 14.31
CA GLU A 70 -20.46 -53.33 15.12
C GLU A 70 -19.29 -52.77 14.31
N LYS A 71 -18.60 -51.75 14.82
CA LYS A 71 -17.34 -51.20 14.27
C LYS A 71 -16.22 -51.64 15.21
N SER A 72 -15.21 -52.30 14.66
CA SER A 72 -14.14 -52.97 15.40
C SER A 72 -12.77 -52.46 14.97
N LEU A 73 -11.84 -52.40 15.92
CA LEU A 73 -10.46 -51.94 15.77
C LEU A 73 -9.48 -53.03 16.22
N ASP A 74 -8.57 -53.43 15.34
CA ASP A 74 -7.51 -54.40 15.65
C ASP A 74 -6.26 -53.69 16.20
N VAL A 75 -6.17 -53.66 17.54
CA VAL A 75 -5.11 -52.99 18.31
C VAL A 75 -3.72 -53.61 18.05
N LYS A 76 -3.67 -54.84 17.53
CA LYS A 76 -2.43 -55.59 17.30
C LYS A 76 -1.61 -55.08 16.12
N GLU A 77 -2.24 -54.54 15.08
CA GLU A 77 -1.52 -53.96 13.95
C GLU A 77 -1.04 -52.54 14.26
N ILE A 78 -1.77 -51.80 15.12
CA ILE A 78 -1.35 -50.49 15.66
C ILE A 78 -0.07 -50.64 16.49
N ILE A 79 -0.01 -51.57 17.46
CA ILE A 79 1.17 -51.75 18.33
C ILE A 79 2.45 -52.13 17.54
N LYS A 80 2.35 -52.60 16.29
CA LYS A 80 3.52 -52.89 15.45
C LYS A 80 4.15 -51.65 14.81
N SER A 81 3.41 -50.57 14.57
CA SER A 81 3.94 -49.37 13.92
C SER A 81 4.63 -48.41 14.89
N VAL A 82 4.22 -48.39 16.17
CA VAL A 82 4.71 -47.42 17.18
C VAL A 82 5.84 -47.93 18.08
N ALA A 83 6.30 -49.17 17.93
CA ALA A 83 7.24 -49.79 18.87
C ALA A 83 8.69 -49.88 18.31
N PRO A 84 9.71 -49.30 18.98
CA PRO A 84 11.12 -49.46 18.59
C PRO A 84 11.55 -50.93 18.52
N GLU A 85 12.50 -51.27 17.62
CA GLU A 85 12.89 -52.66 17.30
C GLU A 85 13.12 -53.56 18.53
N SER A 86 13.76 -53.01 19.58
CA SER A 86 14.08 -53.76 20.81
C SER A 86 12.84 -54.18 21.63
N VAL A 87 11.70 -53.49 21.47
CA VAL A 87 10.42 -53.82 22.12
C VAL A 87 9.61 -54.77 21.25
N ALA A 88 9.62 -54.59 19.93
CA ALA A 88 8.98 -55.49 18.97
C ALA A 88 9.50 -56.94 19.12
N ASP A 89 10.80 -57.11 19.36
CA ASP A 89 11.41 -58.43 19.57
C ASP A 89 10.99 -59.08 20.91
N VAL A 90 10.73 -58.28 21.96
CA VAL A 90 10.19 -58.76 23.24
C VAL A 90 8.73 -59.19 23.10
N ILE A 91 7.91 -58.40 22.40
CA ILE A 91 6.51 -58.72 22.12
C ILE A 91 6.40 -59.98 21.24
N SER A 92 7.22 -60.09 20.20
CA SER A 92 7.32 -61.28 19.34
C SER A 92 7.71 -62.54 20.12
N ASN A 93 8.65 -62.42 21.07
CA ASN A 93 9.02 -63.54 21.95
C ASN A 93 7.92 -63.93 22.95
N ILE A 94 7.11 -62.98 23.44
CA ILE A 94 5.94 -63.27 24.29
C ILE A 94 4.83 -63.94 23.46
N GLN A 95 4.49 -63.38 22.30
CA GLN A 95 3.47 -63.91 21.37
C GLN A 95 3.75 -65.35 20.91
N LYS A 96 5.03 -65.74 20.81
CA LYS A 96 5.45 -67.11 20.47
C LYS A 96 5.11 -68.16 21.52
N TYR A 97 4.84 -67.76 22.77
CA TYR A 97 4.54 -68.65 23.89
C TYR A 97 3.17 -68.39 24.55
N VAL A 98 2.58 -67.22 24.30
CA VAL A 98 1.24 -66.82 24.76
C VAL A 98 0.51 -66.19 23.58
N GLY A 99 -0.52 -66.87 23.07
CA GLY A 99 -1.39 -66.29 22.05
C GLY A 99 -2.30 -65.25 22.68
N LEU A 100 -1.84 -64.00 22.73
CA LEU A 100 -2.58 -62.82 23.20
C LEU A 100 -3.19 -62.12 21.98
N ASP A 101 -4.51 -61.93 22.01
CA ASP A 101 -5.29 -61.24 20.97
C ASP A 101 -6.17 -60.19 21.66
N ILE A 102 -6.11 -58.95 21.18
CA ILE A 102 -6.80 -57.78 21.77
C ILE A 102 -7.53 -57.03 20.67
N SER A 103 -8.85 -56.99 20.76
CA SER A 103 -9.71 -56.23 19.84
C SER A 103 -10.71 -55.39 20.62
N ALA A 104 -10.84 -54.11 20.27
CA ALA A 104 -11.90 -53.25 20.77
C ALA A 104 -13.02 -53.15 19.72
N SER A 105 -14.28 -53.17 20.14
CA SER A 105 -15.40 -52.84 19.26
C SER A 105 -16.44 -51.97 19.96
N ILE A 106 -17.04 -51.09 19.17
CA ILE A 106 -18.25 -50.34 19.52
C ILE A 106 -19.42 -50.95 18.75
N TYR A 107 -20.57 -51.10 19.39
CA TYR A 107 -21.76 -51.63 18.72
C TYR A 107 -23.01 -50.85 19.08
N PHE A 108 -23.87 -50.67 18.08
CA PHE A 108 -25.18 -50.06 18.18
C PHE A 108 -26.21 -50.99 17.55
N GLY A 109 -27.32 -51.23 18.23
CA GLY A 109 -28.37 -52.11 17.73
C GLY A 109 -29.72 -51.82 18.34
N GLY A 110 -30.74 -52.44 17.77
CA GLY A 110 -32.09 -52.34 18.26
C GLY A 110 -32.97 -53.50 17.85
N SER A 111 -34.07 -53.68 18.56
CA SER A 111 -35.12 -54.63 18.20
C SER A 111 -36.50 -53.99 18.31
N PHE A 112 -37.36 -54.38 17.37
CA PHE A 112 -38.75 -53.98 17.24
C PHE A 112 -39.59 -55.24 17.31
N GLU A 113 -40.47 -55.35 18.31
CA GLU A 113 -41.32 -56.53 18.51
C GLU A 113 -42.79 -56.10 18.66
N VAL A 114 -43.66 -56.71 17.84
CA VAL A 114 -45.11 -56.55 17.90
C VAL A 114 -45.72 -57.87 18.32
N PHE A 115 -46.36 -57.87 19.49
CA PHE A 115 -47.15 -58.97 20.00
C PHE A 115 -48.64 -58.61 19.93
N TYR A 116 -49.50 -59.56 19.54
CA TYR A 116 -50.94 -59.37 19.52
C TYR A 116 -51.65 -60.65 19.99
N ASP A 117 -52.51 -60.51 21.00
CA ASP A 117 -53.33 -61.60 21.53
C ASP A 117 -54.79 -61.44 21.05
N PHE A 118 -55.22 -62.37 20.19
CA PHE A 118 -56.56 -62.43 19.60
C PHE A 118 -57.65 -62.81 20.62
N THR A 119 -57.27 -63.27 21.82
CA THR A 119 -58.21 -63.69 22.88
C THR A 119 -58.54 -62.55 23.85
N THR A 120 -57.63 -61.59 24.01
CA THR A 120 -57.82 -60.36 24.80
C THR A 120 -58.04 -59.11 23.94
N ASP A 121 -57.78 -59.18 22.64
CA ASP A 121 -57.83 -58.06 21.68
C ASP A 121 -56.87 -56.93 22.08
N THR A 122 -55.62 -57.32 22.37
CA THR A 122 -54.57 -56.41 22.86
C THR A 122 -53.33 -56.51 22.00
N THR A 123 -52.86 -55.37 21.51
CA THR A 123 -51.54 -55.20 20.87
C THR A 123 -50.53 -54.68 21.89
N GLU A 124 -49.34 -55.25 21.89
CA GLU A 124 -48.18 -54.77 22.64
C GLU A 124 -47.05 -54.49 21.64
N LEU A 125 -46.40 -53.34 21.80
CA LEU A 125 -45.28 -52.89 20.97
C LEU A 125 -44.07 -52.67 21.87
N THR A 126 -43.00 -53.41 21.62
CA THR A 126 -41.76 -53.31 22.37
C THR A 126 -40.65 -52.82 21.43
N VAL A 127 -40.02 -51.71 21.78
CA VAL A 127 -38.81 -51.23 21.13
C VAL A 127 -37.68 -51.30 22.15
N THR A 128 -36.54 -51.82 21.74
CA THR A 128 -35.34 -51.92 22.58
C THR A 128 -34.18 -51.39 21.77
N VAL A 129 -33.36 -50.53 22.36
CA VAL A 129 -32.13 -50.00 21.76
C VAL A 129 -30.98 -50.32 22.71
N TRP A 130 -29.83 -50.67 22.15
CA TRP A 130 -28.62 -50.90 22.92
C TRP A 130 -27.41 -50.31 22.19
N PHE A 131 -26.54 -49.69 22.97
CA PHE A 131 -25.21 -49.30 22.54
C PHE A 131 -24.21 -49.77 23.60
N GLY A 132 -22.95 -49.93 23.22
CA GLY A 132 -21.91 -50.30 24.17
C GLY A 132 -20.54 -50.51 23.53
N THR A 133 -19.55 -50.61 24.41
CA THR A 133 -18.16 -50.91 24.05
C THR A 133 -17.78 -52.30 24.56
N LYS A 134 -16.89 -52.97 23.82
CA LYS A 134 -16.46 -54.34 24.12
C LYS A 134 -14.97 -54.47 23.88
N LEU A 135 -14.21 -54.66 24.96
CA LEU A 135 -12.81 -55.04 24.89
C LEU A 135 -12.70 -56.57 25.07
N SER A 136 -12.28 -57.24 23.99
CA SER A 136 -12.09 -58.69 23.99
C SER A 136 -10.61 -59.01 24.14
N VAL A 137 -10.21 -59.60 25.29
CA VAL A 137 -8.84 -60.06 25.53
C VAL A 137 -8.83 -61.59 25.60
N THR A 138 -8.27 -62.23 24.57
CA THR A 138 -8.19 -63.68 24.49
C THR A 138 -6.77 -64.17 24.76
N ILE A 139 -6.62 -65.12 25.69
CA ILE A 139 -5.31 -65.69 26.07
C ILE A 139 -5.33 -67.21 25.86
N ALA A 140 -4.67 -67.68 24.81
CA ALA A 140 -4.52 -69.10 24.51
C ALA A 140 -3.23 -69.68 25.12
N ILE A 141 -3.37 -70.52 26.16
CA ILE A 141 -2.24 -71.23 26.81
C ILE A 141 -2.12 -72.67 26.29
N VAL A 142 -0.90 -73.08 25.95
CA VAL A 142 -0.59 -74.28 25.17
C VAL A 142 -0.95 -75.61 25.87
N THR A 143 -1.32 -76.59 25.04
CA THR A 143 -1.91 -77.90 25.38
C THR A 143 -1.06 -78.79 26.30
N PHE A 144 -1.67 -79.36 27.34
CA PHE A 144 -1.11 -80.50 28.08
C PHE A 144 -1.48 -81.84 27.43
N SER A 145 -0.63 -82.86 27.62
CA SER A 145 -0.70 -84.18 26.96
C SER A 145 -1.84 -85.11 27.44
N ALA A 146 -3.02 -84.56 27.67
CA ALA A 146 -4.27 -85.25 27.94
C ALA A 146 -5.43 -84.80 27.00
N GLY A 147 -5.19 -83.84 26.09
CA GLY A 147 -6.16 -83.47 25.06
C GLY A 147 -7.34 -82.63 25.56
N ILE A 148 -7.11 -81.81 26.59
CA ILE A 148 -8.06 -80.79 27.05
C ILE A 148 -7.43 -79.43 26.71
N THR A 149 -8.08 -78.69 25.82
CA THR A 149 -7.85 -77.25 25.67
C THR A 149 -8.64 -76.54 26.76
N ILE A 150 -8.03 -75.59 27.46
CA ILE A 150 -8.72 -74.67 28.34
C ILE A 150 -8.67 -73.32 27.65
N GLU A 151 -9.83 -72.85 27.22
CA GLU A 151 -10.04 -71.54 26.61
C GLU A 151 -10.48 -70.59 27.73
N LEU A 152 -9.73 -69.50 27.91
CA LEU A 152 -10.01 -68.45 28.89
C LEU A 152 -10.16 -67.13 28.14
N SER A 153 -11.40 -66.82 27.79
CA SER A 153 -11.79 -65.52 27.25
C SER A 153 -12.15 -64.60 28.41
N PHE A 154 -11.49 -63.45 28.50
CA PHE A 154 -11.89 -62.38 29.42
C PHE A 154 -12.53 -61.27 28.58
N ASN A 155 -13.87 -61.22 28.63
CA ASN A 155 -14.62 -60.12 28.02
C ASN A 155 -14.77 -59.02 29.08
N PHE A 156 -14.13 -57.87 28.84
CA PHE A 156 -14.38 -56.66 29.62
C PHE A 156 -15.33 -55.79 28.79
N ALA A 157 -16.58 -55.67 29.27
CA ALA A 157 -17.56 -54.72 28.77
C ALA A 157 -17.73 -53.68 29.89
N PRO A 158 -17.02 -52.53 29.84
CA PRO A 158 -16.97 -51.60 30.97
C PRO A 158 -18.34 -50.96 31.25
N ILE A 159 -19.05 -50.56 30.19
CA ILE A 159 -20.35 -49.89 30.28
C ILE A 159 -21.26 -50.45 29.18
N GLY A 160 -22.40 -51.01 29.58
CA GLY A 160 -23.39 -51.64 28.71
C GLY A 160 -24.81 -51.23 29.08
N ASN A 161 -25.10 -49.94 28.99
CA ASN A 161 -26.39 -49.37 29.37
C ASN A 161 -27.49 -49.82 28.41
N THR A 162 -28.26 -50.83 28.82
CA THR A 162 -29.38 -51.35 28.02
C THR A 162 -30.65 -50.57 28.36
N PHE A 163 -30.89 -49.45 27.66
CA PHE A 163 -32.11 -48.67 27.85
C PHE A 163 -33.32 -49.36 27.18
N THR A 164 -34.29 -49.80 28.00
CA THR A 164 -35.50 -50.48 27.52
C THR A 164 -36.72 -49.56 27.64
N ALA A 165 -37.14 -48.97 26.51
CA ALA A 165 -38.34 -48.14 26.43
C ALA A 165 -39.58 -48.98 26.03
N THR A 166 -40.28 -49.55 27.03
CA THR A 166 -41.50 -50.34 26.78
C THR A 166 -42.71 -49.43 26.58
N PHE A 167 -43.25 -49.36 25.35
CA PHE A 167 -44.43 -48.55 25.02
C PHE A 167 -45.73 -49.40 25.02
N ILE A 168 -46.42 -49.44 26.16
CA ILE A 168 -47.68 -50.20 26.27
C ILE A 168 -48.89 -49.32 25.93
N ALA A 169 -49.34 -49.39 24.67
CA ALA A 169 -50.56 -48.70 24.20
C ALA A 169 -51.79 -49.61 24.13
N TYR A 170 -52.76 -49.37 25.02
CA TYR A 170 -54.05 -50.08 25.01
C TYR A 170 -55.05 -49.43 24.03
N ALA A 171 -55.04 -49.85 22.77
CA ALA A 171 -56.06 -49.46 21.79
C ALA A 171 -57.24 -50.46 21.80
N GLN A 172 -58.38 -50.07 22.38
CA GLN A 172 -59.64 -50.83 22.29
C GLN A 172 -60.61 -50.14 21.33
N ALA A 173 -60.73 -50.64 20.10
CA ALA A 173 -61.53 -50.00 19.05
C ALA A 173 -62.40 -51.00 18.27
N GLU A 174 -63.72 -50.90 18.43
CA GLU A 174 -64.69 -51.55 17.54
C GLU A 174 -64.88 -50.72 16.25
N VAL A 175 -64.50 -51.33 15.11
CA VAL A 175 -65.09 -51.16 13.76
C VAL A 175 -64.60 -50.02 12.82
N ASP A 176 -64.26 -50.46 11.58
CA ASP A 176 -64.12 -49.81 10.26
C ASP A 176 -63.22 -48.58 10.04
N LEU A 177 -62.52 -48.60 8.90
CA LEU A 177 -61.65 -47.51 8.42
C LEU A 177 -62.42 -46.20 8.19
N VAL A 178 -61.96 -45.12 8.85
CA VAL A 178 -61.57 -43.80 8.29
C VAL A 178 -61.02 -42.94 9.45
N LEU A 179 -60.09 -42.02 9.17
CA LEU A 179 -59.42 -41.08 10.09
C LEU A 179 -60.31 -40.61 11.28
N THR A 180 -59.87 -40.59 12.54
CA THR A 180 -58.86 -39.65 13.07
C THR A 180 -58.30 -40.05 14.46
N THR A 181 -57.15 -39.47 14.82
CA THR A 181 -56.52 -39.23 16.14
C THR A 181 -56.99 -40.05 17.36
N LEU A 182 -56.15 -40.98 17.83
CA LEU A 182 -56.26 -41.58 19.17
C LEU A 182 -55.68 -40.63 20.24
N HIS A 183 -56.33 -40.56 21.40
CA HIS A 183 -55.79 -39.93 22.61
C HIS A 183 -55.06 -41.00 23.42
N PHE A 184 -53.85 -40.70 23.91
CA PHE A 184 -53.09 -41.57 24.81
C PHE A 184 -53.16 -41.02 26.24
N ASP A 185 -53.32 -41.92 27.21
CA ASP A 185 -53.29 -41.63 28.64
C ASP A 185 -52.47 -42.76 29.28
N GLY A 186 -51.29 -42.46 29.82
CA GLY A 186 -50.31 -43.46 30.23
C GLY A 186 -49.27 -42.91 31.21
N SER A 187 -48.87 -43.74 32.18
CA SER A 187 -47.88 -43.39 33.21
C SER A 187 -46.49 -43.93 32.88
N PHE A 188 -45.48 -43.08 32.97
CA PHE A 188 -44.07 -43.43 32.86
C PHE A 188 -43.58 -44.23 34.08
N THR A 189 -42.69 -45.20 33.88
CA THR A 189 -42.00 -45.92 34.98
C THR A 189 -40.64 -46.41 34.49
N LEU A 190 -39.57 -45.93 35.12
CA LEU A 190 -38.21 -46.47 34.97
C LEU A 190 -38.03 -47.61 35.97
N GLU A 191 -37.61 -48.79 35.50
CA GLU A 191 -37.12 -49.86 36.37
C GLU A 191 -35.65 -50.13 36.09
N TRP A 192 -34.82 -49.99 37.12
CA TRP A 192 -33.38 -50.26 37.09
C TRP A 192 -33.10 -51.57 37.80
N SER A 193 -32.30 -52.48 37.20
CA SER A 193 -31.95 -53.75 37.83
C SER A 193 -30.49 -54.13 37.62
N ALA A 194 -29.64 -53.80 38.59
CA ALA A 194 -28.31 -54.40 38.72
C ALA A 194 -28.41 -55.91 39.01
N GLY A 195 -27.50 -56.68 38.43
CA GLY A 195 -27.43 -58.14 38.57
C GLY A 195 -26.99 -58.61 39.96
N PRO A 196 -27.26 -59.88 40.35
CA PRO A 196 -27.11 -60.31 41.73
C PRO A 196 -25.81 -61.10 41.99
N GLU A 197 -24.77 -60.45 42.51
CA GLU A 197 -23.76 -61.12 43.37
C GLU A 197 -22.90 -60.08 44.14
N ASP A 198 -23.24 -59.80 45.41
CA ASP A 198 -22.30 -60.09 46.52
C ASP A 198 -22.95 -60.03 47.91
N LYS A 199 -22.23 -60.48 48.96
CA LYS A 199 -22.75 -60.58 50.34
C LYS A 199 -21.80 -60.18 51.47
N GLU A 200 -22.38 -59.41 52.40
CA GLU A 200 -22.00 -59.22 53.81
C GLU A 200 -20.68 -58.49 54.12
N GLY A 201 -20.77 -57.16 54.15
CA GLY A 201 -19.77 -56.26 54.75
C GLY A 201 -20.29 -54.84 54.99
N THR A 202 -21.21 -54.65 55.96
CA THR A 202 -21.67 -53.32 56.44
C THR A 202 -20.47 -52.43 56.82
N GLN A 203 -20.42 -51.13 56.51
CA GLN A 203 -21.45 -50.12 56.80
C GLN A 203 -22.05 -49.42 55.55
N MET A 204 -22.62 -48.23 55.72
CA MET A 204 -23.60 -47.64 54.80
C MET A 204 -22.90 -46.69 53.84
N ASN A 205 -23.09 -46.89 52.54
CA ASN A 205 -22.95 -45.84 51.53
C ASN A 205 -24.16 -44.91 51.68
N ILE A 206 -24.22 -44.20 52.81
CA ILE A 206 -24.97 -42.96 52.90
C ILE A 206 -24.03 -41.90 52.32
N ASP A 207 -24.71 -41.04 51.61
CA ASP A 207 -24.34 -39.80 50.97
C ASP A 207 -25.55 -38.95 51.42
N ILE A 208 -25.36 -38.08 52.42
CA ILE A 208 -26.48 -37.58 53.22
C ILE A 208 -27.08 -36.29 52.64
N ASP A 209 -26.23 -35.52 51.98
CA ASP A 209 -26.42 -34.26 51.25
C ASP A 209 -26.67 -34.51 49.76
N ASN A 210 -26.26 -35.66 49.21
CA ASN A 210 -26.53 -36.13 47.84
C ASN A 210 -25.64 -35.44 46.79
N ASP A 211 -24.37 -35.22 47.12
CA ASP A 211 -23.34 -34.62 46.25
C ASP A 211 -22.65 -35.67 45.33
N GLY A 212 -22.74 -36.96 45.68
CA GLY A 212 -22.10 -38.07 44.97
C GLY A 212 -20.84 -38.63 45.66
N LEU A 213 -20.33 -37.96 46.69
CA LEU A 213 -19.36 -38.49 47.64
C LEU A 213 -20.11 -39.29 48.73
N SER A 214 -19.43 -39.87 49.71
CA SER A 214 -20.12 -40.68 50.74
C SER A 214 -19.53 -40.43 52.11
N ASP A 215 -20.33 -40.60 53.17
CA ASP A 215 -19.97 -40.28 54.57
C ASP A 215 -18.58 -40.80 54.98
N ASP A 216 -18.20 -42.00 54.48
CA ASP A 216 -16.94 -42.69 54.79
C ASP A 216 -15.75 -42.17 53.92
N ASN A 217 -16.01 -41.58 52.74
CA ASN A 217 -15.01 -40.93 51.86
C ASN A 217 -14.77 -39.47 52.25
N GLU A 218 -15.82 -38.71 52.54
CA GLU A 218 -15.73 -37.30 52.97
C GLU A 218 -14.87 -37.19 54.23
N GLN A 219 -15.15 -38.04 55.22
CA GLN A 219 -14.34 -38.19 56.43
C GLN A 219 -12.88 -38.65 56.18
N MET A 220 -12.56 -39.19 55.00
CA MET A 220 -11.21 -39.60 54.63
C MET A 220 -10.41 -38.46 53.98
N ILE A 221 -11.05 -37.61 53.17
CA ILE A 221 -10.39 -36.49 52.50
C ILE A 221 -10.35 -35.22 53.36
N GLY A 222 -11.41 -34.94 54.14
CA GLY A 222 -11.43 -33.83 55.10
C GLY A 222 -12.73 -33.02 55.13
N THR A 223 -13.64 -33.30 54.21
CA THR A 223 -14.90 -32.57 53.99
C THR A 223 -15.97 -32.81 55.06
N ASP A 224 -17.02 -31.98 55.11
CA ASP A 224 -18.12 -32.09 56.09
C ASP A 224 -19.24 -33.00 55.56
N PRO A 225 -19.46 -34.21 56.15
CA PRO A 225 -20.47 -35.18 55.72
C PRO A 225 -21.92 -34.79 56.04
N THR A 226 -22.26 -33.51 55.86
CA THR A 226 -23.60 -32.91 55.91
C THR A 226 -23.73 -31.65 55.04
N ASN A 227 -22.71 -31.29 54.26
CA ASN A 227 -22.63 -30.10 53.43
C ASN A 227 -22.05 -30.49 52.06
N PRO A 228 -22.83 -30.43 50.96
CA PRO A 228 -22.41 -30.94 49.65
C PRO A 228 -21.31 -30.13 48.96
N ASP A 229 -20.81 -29.08 49.59
CA ASP A 229 -19.95 -28.02 49.04
C ASP A 229 -19.22 -27.43 50.26
N THR A 230 -18.06 -27.99 50.59
CA THR A 230 -17.43 -27.89 51.92
C THR A 230 -16.79 -26.53 52.19
N ASP A 231 -16.12 -25.95 51.20
CA ASP A 231 -15.45 -24.65 51.30
C ASP A 231 -16.32 -23.48 50.79
N GLY A 232 -17.30 -23.74 49.94
CA GLY A 232 -18.36 -22.80 49.57
C GLY A 232 -18.15 -22.10 48.22
N ASP A 233 -17.39 -22.71 47.31
CA ASP A 233 -16.98 -22.13 46.02
C ASP A 233 -18.08 -22.23 44.94
N GLY A 234 -18.96 -23.24 45.02
CA GLY A 234 -20.03 -23.50 44.07
C GLY A 234 -19.80 -24.72 43.15
N ILE A 235 -18.71 -25.46 43.31
CA ILE A 235 -18.65 -26.89 42.97
C ILE A 235 -19.14 -27.69 44.21
N SER A 236 -19.34 -28.99 44.06
CA SER A 236 -19.71 -29.89 45.15
C SER A 236 -18.62 -30.93 45.33
N ASP A 237 -18.27 -31.31 46.57
CA ASP A 237 -17.11 -32.14 46.92
C ASP A 237 -16.98 -33.41 46.03
N GLY A 238 -18.11 -34.06 45.73
CA GLY A 238 -18.20 -35.22 44.84
C GLY A 238 -17.92 -34.94 43.37
N ILE A 239 -18.30 -33.76 42.86
CA ILE A 239 -18.00 -33.29 41.48
C ILE A 239 -16.54 -32.89 41.37
N GLU A 240 -16.00 -32.11 42.31
CA GLU A 240 -14.58 -31.74 42.34
C GLU A 240 -13.67 -32.97 42.22
N ILE A 241 -13.85 -33.96 43.10
CA ILE A 241 -13.06 -35.19 43.08
C ILE A 241 -13.31 -36.02 41.80
N SER A 242 -14.54 -36.09 41.29
CA SER A 242 -14.88 -36.98 40.17
C SER A 242 -14.68 -36.40 38.78
N GLU A 243 -14.83 -35.08 38.62
CA GLU A 243 -14.81 -34.31 37.36
C GLU A 243 -13.59 -33.38 37.30
N TYR A 244 -13.60 -32.20 37.95
CA TYR A 244 -12.59 -31.13 37.76
C TYR A 244 -11.20 -31.38 38.40
N LYS A 245 -11.08 -32.26 39.41
CA LYS A 245 -9.84 -32.63 40.15
C LYS A 245 -9.27 -31.60 41.14
N THR A 246 -10.05 -30.57 41.47
CA THR A 246 -9.81 -29.55 42.50
C THR A 246 -9.76 -30.09 43.94
N ASP A 247 -9.34 -29.27 44.93
CA ASP A 247 -9.30 -29.64 46.36
C ASP A 247 -10.56 -29.14 47.11
N PRO A 248 -11.52 -30.02 47.49
CA PRO A 248 -12.80 -29.68 48.11
C PRO A 248 -12.70 -29.18 49.57
N THR A 249 -11.53 -28.66 49.94
CA THR A 249 -11.30 -27.99 51.22
C THR A 249 -10.61 -26.63 51.05
N ASN A 250 -10.47 -26.16 49.81
CA ASN A 250 -9.75 -24.99 49.39
C ASN A 250 -10.37 -24.40 48.10
N ASN A 251 -11.22 -23.38 48.28
CA ASN A 251 -12.01 -22.70 47.26
C ASN A 251 -11.24 -21.90 46.17
N ASP A 252 -9.97 -22.21 45.94
CA ASP A 252 -8.96 -21.42 45.19
C ASP A 252 -7.72 -22.35 45.06
N THR A 253 -7.80 -23.36 44.17
CA THR A 253 -6.92 -24.56 44.18
C THR A 253 -5.47 -24.29 43.73
N ASP A 254 -5.28 -23.60 42.61
CA ASP A 254 -4.00 -23.14 42.03
C ASP A 254 -3.41 -21.95 42.82
N GLY A 255 -4.25 -20.99 43.22
CA GLY A 255 -3.88 -19.80 43.97
C GLY A 255 -4.02 -18.48 43.22
N ASP A 256 -4.72 -18.44 42.08
CA ASP A 256 -4.84 -17.28 41.17
C ASP A 256 -5.62 -16.08 41.76
N HIS A 257 -6.48 -16.33 42.77
CA HIS A 257 -7.41 -15.41 43.45
C HIS A 257 -8.84 -15.33 42.89
N ILE A 258 -9.21 -16.16 41.92
CA ILE A 258 -10.58 -16.55 41.65
C ILE A 258 -10.92 -17.72 42.61
N SER A 259 -11.77 -18.63 42.19
CA SER A 259 -12.29 -19.73 42.99
C SER A 259 -12.86 -20.74 42.02
N ASP A 260 -12.57 -22.01 42.23
CA ASP A 260 -12.67 -23.03 41.19
C ASP A 260 -14.08 -23.09 40.56
N GLY A 261 -15.13 -22.95 41.36
CA GLY A 261 -16.52 -22.88 40.92
C GLY A 261 -16.91 -21.63 40.11
N ALA A 262 -16.15 -20.55 40.21
CA ALA A 262 -16.27 -19.33 39.42
C ALA A 262 -15.42 -19.37 38.13
N GLU A 263 -14.21 -19.96 38.16
CA GLU A 263 -13.42 -20.24 36.95
C GLU A 263 -14.17 -21.21 36.03
N ARG A 264 -14.68 -22.31 36.58
CA ARG A 264 -15.58 -23.24 35.86
C ARG A 264 -16.71 -22.47 35.17
N ASP A 265 -17.41 -21.60 35.92
CA ASP A 265 -18.52 -20.82 35.38
C ASP A 265 -18.04 -19.82 34.31
N TRP A 266 -16.84 -19.25 34.45
CA TRP A 266 -16.23 -18.38 33.44
C TRP A 266 -15.92 -19.16 32.16
N TYR A 267 -15.14 -20.25 32.22
CA TYR A 267 -14.81 -21.08 31.06
C TYR A 267 -16.08 -21.65 30.38
N GLU A 268 -17.03 -22.21 31.15
CA GLU A 268 -18.28 -22.75 30.59
C GLU A 268 -19.18 -21.67 29.95
N THR A 269 -19.09 -20.40 30.38
CA THR A 269 -19.87 -19.30 29.77
C THR A 269 -19.21 -18.68 28.55
N HIS A 270 -17.88 -18.71 28.46
CA HIS A 270 -17.13 -18.33 27.25
C HIS A 270 -16.97 -19.49 26.24
N GLY A 271 -17.46 -20.68 26.59
CA GLY A 271 -17.57 -21.82 25.66
C GLY A 271 -16.36 -22.76 25.65
N CYS A 272 -15.42 -22.55 26.55
CA CYS A 272 -14.19 -23.33 26.70
C CYS A 272 -14.41 -24.57 27.57
N GLU A 273 -13.54 -25.58 27.41
CA GLU A 273 -13.56 -26.78 28.26
C GLU A 273 -12.66 -26.51 29.49
N PRO A 274 -13.17 -26.49 30.75
CA PRO A 274 -12.35 -26.21 31.94
C PRO A 274 -11.27 -27.27 32.21
N LEU A 275 -11.36 -28.42 31.52
CA LEU A 275 -10.37 -29.50 31.52
C LEU A 275 -9.53 -29.53 30.22
N GLY A 276 -9.55 -28.44 29.46
CA GLY A 276 -8.56 -28.13 28.42
C GLY A 276 -7.17 -27.95 29.02
N ASP A 277 -6.18 -27.78 28.14
CA ASP A 277 -4.74 -27.70 28.41
C ASP A 277 -4.21 -26.84 27.26
N ILE A 278 -4.33 -25.51 27.39
CA ILE A 278 -4.21 -24.56 26.26
C ILE A 278 -2.75 -24.34 25.84
N ASP A 279 -1.83 -24.18 26.79
CA ASP A 279 -0.38 -24.07 26.54
C ASP A 279 0.30 -25.43 26.24
N ASN A 280 -0.36 -26.55 26.57
CA ASN A 280 0.13 -27.94 26.45
C ASN A 280 1.25 -28.33 27.44
N ASP A 281 1.37 -27.68 28.60
CA ASP A 281 2.21 -28.07 29.74
C ASP A 281 1.82 -29.46 30.30
N GLY A 282 0.51 -29.77 30.30
CA GLY A 282 -0.06 -30.97 30.90
C GLY A 282 -0.80 -30.76 32.23
N ILE A 283 -0.97 -29.51 32.66
CA ILE A 283 -1.90 -29.05 33.70
C ILE A 283 -3.19 -28.57 33.02
N PRO A 284 -4.38 -28.96 33.49
CA PRO A 284 -5.63 -28.42 32.95
C PRO A 284 -5.88 -26.99 33.42
N ASN A 285 -6.47 -26.14 32.58
CA ASN A 285 -6.68 -24.70 32.86
C ASN A 285 -7.24 -24.41 34.28
N ILE A 286 -8.30 -25.10 34.73
CA ILE A 286 -8.89 -24.97 36.10
C ILE A 286 -8.00 -25.49 37.26
N LEU A 287 -6.71 -25.70 37.00
CA LEU A 287 -5.67 -26.11 37.95
C LEU A 287 -4.32 -25.44 37.63
N ASP A 288 -4.28 -24.57 36.62
CA ASP A 288 -3.14 -23.70 36.35
C ASP A 288 -3.39 -22.30 36.93
N ILE A 289 -2.31 -21.54 37.10
CA ILE A 289 -2.34 -20.18 37.63
C ILE A 289 -2.07 -19.12 36.56
N ASP A 290 -1.76 -19.57 35.35
CA ASP A 290 -1.20 -18.83 34.21
C ASP A 290 -1.46 -19.71 32.97
N SER A 291 -2.74 -19.81 32.58
CA SER A 291 -3.28 -20.86 31.70
C SER A 291 -2.62 -20.90 30.32
N ASP A 292 -2.28 -19.75 29.75
CA ASP A 292 -1.64 -19.65 28.44
C ASP A 292 -0.12 -19.40 28.50
N ASN A 293 0.44 -19.19 29.70
CA ASN A 293 1.86 -19.03 29.99
C ASN A 293 2.46 -17.76 29.32
N ASP A 294 1.77 -16.62 29.41
CA ASP A 294 2.27 -15.28 29.09
C ASP A 294 3.05 -14.62 30.27
N SER A 295 2.88 -15.11 31.50
CA SER A 295 3.39 -14.60 32.80
C SER A 295 2.45 -13.67 33.60
N LEU A 296 1.19 -13.51 33.19
CA LEU A 296 0.12 -12.82 33.89
C LEU A 296 -0.88 -13.87 34.43
N PRO A 297 -1.21 -13.88 35.74
CA PRO A 297 -2.13 -14.91 36.25
C PRO A 297 -3.59 -14.69 35.83
N ASP A 298 -4.32 -15.77 35.51
CA ASP A 298 -5.75 -15.76 35.11
C ASP A 298 -6.61 -14.86 36.02
N GLY A 299 -6.32 -14.87 37.32
CA GLY A 299 -7.01 -14.08 38.33
C GLY A 299 -6.70 -12.59 38.30
N ASP A 300 -5.50 -12.16 37.91
CA ASP A 300 -5.18 -10.75 37.68
C ASP A 300 -5.72 -10.30 36.31
N GLU A 301 -5.71 -11.15 35.29
CA GLU A 301 -6.35 -10.90 33.98
C GLU A 301 -7.84 -10.60 34.14
N ILE A 302 -8.63 -11.57 34.60
CA ILE A 302 -10.10 -11.44 34.70
C ILE A 302 -10.54 -10.32 35.67
N LEU A 303 -9.75 -10.03 36.72
CA LEU A 303 -10.18 -9.12 37.80
C LEU A 303 -9.52 -7.73 37.79
N VAL A 304 -8.36 -7.56 37.15
CA VAL A 304 -7.56 -6.32 37.16
C VAL A 304 -7.43 -5.70 35.77
N TYR A 305 -7.02 -6.49 34.78
CA TYR A 305 -6.68 -6.00 33.43
C TYR A 305 -7.83 -6.15 32.43
N TYR A 306 -8.71 -7.13 32.64
CA TYR A 306 -9.85 -7.52 31.81
C TYR A 306 -9.49 -8.18 30.46
N SER A 307 -8.27 -8.70 30.34
CA SER A 307 -7.78 -9.57 29.26
C SER A 307 -8.40 -10.98 29.28
N ASP A 308 -8.10 -11.79 28.26
CA ASP A 308 -8.58 -13.18 28.08
C ASP A 308 -7.49 -14.21 28.46
N PRO A 309 -7.61 -14.93 29.60
CA PRO A 309 -6.61 -15.86 30.14
C PRO A 309 -6.41 -17.16 29.32
N LEU A 310 -6.77 -17.13 28.06
CA LEU A 310 -6.60 -18.20 27.07
C LEU A 310 -5.84 -17.70 25.84
N VAL A 311 -5.45 -16.43 25.81
CA VAL A 311 -4.88 -15.70 24.68
C VAL A 311 -3.75 -14.79 25.18
N ARG A 312 -2.51 -15.24 25.01
CA ARG A 312 -1.27 -14.58 25.50
C ARG A 312 -1.03 -13.13 25.03
N ASP A 313 -1.89 -12.61 24.18
CA ASP A 313 -1.80 -11.37 23.40
C ASP A 313 -3.26 -11.00 23.07
N SER A 314 -3.94 -10.40 24.05
CA SER A 314 -5.40 -10.30 24.12
C SER A 314 -6.02 -9.30 23.14
N ASP A 315 -5.29 -8.26 22.74
CA ASP A 315 -5.71 -7.33 21.68
C ASP A 315 -5.08 -7.62 20.31
N GLY A 316 -4.01 -8.42 20.25
CA GLY A 316 -3.39 -8.88 19.03
C GLY A 316 -2.32 -7.93 18.46
N ASP A 317 -1.81 -6.98 19.23
CA ASP A 317 -0.77 -6.04 18.80
C ASP A 317 0.63 -6.71 18.66
N GLY A 318 0.84 -7.86 19.32
CA GLY A 318 2.08 -8.63 19.29
C GLY A 318 3.01 -8.45 20.48
N ILE A 319 2.60 -7.73 21.53
CA ILE A 319 3.16 -7.81 22.89
C ILE A 319 2.33 -8.83 23.69
N GLU A 320 2.96 -9.54 24.63
CA GLU A 320 2.23 -10.44 25.52
C GLU A 320 1.67 -9.67 26.74
N ASP A 321 0.44 -9.97 27.19
CA ASP A 321 -0.28 -9.21 28.24
C ASP A 321 0.58 -8.96 29.51
N GLY A 322 1.34 -9.96 29.94
CA GLY A 322 2.26 -9.91 31.06
C GLY A 322 3.54 -9.09 30.80
N GLU A 323 3.95 -8.94 29.54
CA GLU A 323 5.00 -8.00 29.11
C GLU A 323 4.45 -6.56 29.08
N GLU A 324 3.25 -6.33 28.56
CA GLU A 324 2.56 -5.04 28.54
C GLU A 324 2.40 -4.42 29.94
N VAL A 325 1.84 -5.20 30.88
CA VAL A 325 1.73 -4.82 32.29
C VAL A 325 3.10 -4.47 32.91
N SER A 326 4.19 -5.01 32.35
CA SER A 326 5.56 -4.76 32.80
C SER A 326 6.15 -3.45 32.25
N ILE A 327 5.78 -3.03 31.04
CA ILE A 327 6.21 -1.79 30.40
C ILE A 327 5.29 -0.60 30.77
N GLY A 328 4.01 -0.86 31.00
CA GLY A 328 3.02 0.12 31.47
C GLY A 328 1.84 0.37 30.52
N THR A 329 1.73 -0.42 29.45
CA THR A 329 0.65 -0.43 28.46
C THR A 329 -0.57 -1.23 28.95
N SER A 330 -1.56 -1.45 28.09
CA SER A 330 -2.91 -1.92 28.43
C SER A 330 -3.30 -3.17 27.64
N PRO A 331 -3.38 -4.37 28.27
CA PRO A 331 -3.65 -5.67 27.60
C PRO A 331 -4.98 -5.92 26.89
N ILE A 332 -5.66 -4.88 26.45
CA ILE A 332 -6.95 -4.89 25.76
C ILE A 332 -7.10 -3.68 24.83
N ASP A 333 -6.02 -2.96 24.55
CA ASP A 333 -6.01 -1.62 23.95
C ASP A 333 -4.65 -1.34 23.28
N SER A 334 -4.52 -1.77 22.02
CA SER A 334 -3.27 -1.80 21.22
C SER A 334 -2.60 -0.44 20.94
N ASP A 335 -3.15 0.65 21.48
CA ASP A 335 -2.69 2.06 21.41
C ASP A 335 -3.00 2.66 22.80
N SER A 336 -2.05 2.54 23.74
CA SER A 336 -2.27 2.82 25.16
C SER A 336 -2.42 4.30 25.51
N ASP A 337 -2.20 5.23 24.56
CA ASP A 337 -2.25 6.68 24.83
C ASP A 337 -3.03 7.55 23.83
N ASP A 338 -3.83 6.90 22.97
CA ASP A 338 -4.80 7.48 22.03
C ASP A 338 -4.15 8.39 20.97
N ASP A 339 -3.04 7.97 20.36
CA ASP A 339 -2.25 8.76 19.40
C ASP A 339 -2.28 8.26 17.94
N ASN A 340 -2.76 7.03 17.73
CA ASN A 340 -2.85 6.27 16.48
C ASN A 340 -1.55 5.56 16.02
N MET A 341 -0.50 5.56 16.85
CA MET A 341 0.59 4.57 16.81
C MET A 341 0.28 3.41 17.78
N GLY A 342 0.67 2.19 17.42
CA GLY A 342 0.44 1.03 18.28
C GLY A 342 1.59 0.79 19.27
N ASP A 343 1.30 0.19 20.42
CA ASP A 343 2.28 0.04 21.50
C ASP A 343 3.54 -0.72 21.05
N ASN A 344 3.39 -1.83 20.31
CA ASN A 344 4.49 -2.60 19.73
C ASN A 344 5.28 -1.81 18.67
N GLU A 345 4.60 -0.92 17.95
CA GLU A 345 5.17 -0.09 16.88
C GLU A 345 6.09 0.99 17.48
N GLU A 346 5.62 1.69 18.50
CA GLU A 346 6.41 2.64 19.28
C GLU A 346 7.65 2.00 19.92
N LEU A 347 7.49 0.82 20.54
CA LEU A 347 8.62 0.08 21.13
C LEU A 347 9.66 -0.33 20.07
N ALA A 348 9.21 -0.69 18.87
CA ALA A 348 10.08 -1.03 17.74
C ALA A 348 10.84 0.19 17.21
N MET A 349 10.21 1.37 17.23
CA MET A 349 10.82 2.66 16.85
C MET A 349 11.69 3.26 17.97
N GLY A 350 11.41 2.92 19.23
CA GLY A 350 12.11 3.42 20.42
C GLY A 350 11.44 4.65 21.08
N LEU A 351 10.18 4.89 20.74
CA LEU A 351 9.29 5.91 21.31
C LEU A 351 8.73 5.44 22.67
N ASN A 352 7.68 6.05 23.19
CA ASN A 352 7.17 5.77 24.53
C ASN A 352 5.64 5.59 24.55
N PRO A 353 5.14 4.32 24.61
CA PRO A 353 3.71 3.96 24.46
C PRO A 353 2.84 4.25 25.68
N THR A 354 3.06 5.43 26.26
CA THR A 354 2.31 6.02 27.36
C THR A 354 2.41 7.56 27.32
N ASN A 355 2.89 8.15 26.22
CA ASN A 355 3.12 9.57 25.98
C ASN A 355 3.09 9.93 24.45
N ASN A 356 1.88 10.13 23.92
CA ASN A 356 1.50 10.78 22.65
C ASN A 356 2.13 12.14 22.22
N ASP A 357 3.36 12.45 22.63
CA ASP A 357 4.14 13.67 22.31
C ASP A 357 5.56 13.46 22.89
N THR A 358 6.34 12.56 22.27
CA THR A 358 7.61 12.02 22.83
C THR A 358 8.69 13.08 23.03
N ASP A 359 8.83 14.03 22.11
CA ASP A 359 9.84 15.09 22.21
C ASP A 359 9.33 16.38 22.91
N GLY A 360 8.02 16.59 22.96
CA GLY A 360 7.37 17.70 23.67
C GLY A 360 7.19 18.98 22.86
N ASP A 361 7.17 18.93 21.53
CA ASP A 361 7.01 20.09 20.65
C ASP A 361 5.56 20.56 20.48
N GLY A 362 4.59 19.67 20.70
CA GLY A 362 3.16 19.94 20.62
C GLY A 362 2.42 19.27 19.45
N LEU A 363 3.12 18.46 18.65
CA LEU A 363 2.56 17.45 17.76
C LEU A 363 2.32 16.13 18.54
N ARG A 364 2.03 15.03 17.84
CA ARG A 364 1.85 13.69 18.44
C ARG A 364 2.61 12.69 17.58
N ASP A 365 3.21 11.68 18.18
CA ASP A 365 4.07 10.71 17.49
C ASP A 365 3.38 10.06 16.27
N GLY A 366 2.14 9.59 16.42
CA GLY A 366 1.32 9.06 15.33
C GLY A 366 0.88 10.11 14.29
N PHE A 367 0.80 11.39 14.64
CA PHE A 367 0.56 12.48 13.66
C PHE A 367 1.83 12.85 12.89
N GLU A 368 2.97 12.80 13.57
CA GLU A 368 4.28 13.11 13.00
C GLU A 368 4.74 12.05 12.01
N GLU A 369 4.79 10.77 12.40
CA GLU A 369 5.24 9.68 11.51
C GLU A 369 4.25 9.47 10.34
N TYR A 370 2.93 9.50 10.58
CA TYR A 370 1.95 9.12 9.55
C TYR A 370 1.39 10.27 8.69
N ILE A 371 1.42 11.52 9.16
CA ILE A 371 0.86 12.66 8.42
C ILE A 371 1.97 13.62 7.98
N LEU A 372 2.81 14.10 8.91
CA LEU A 372 3.83 15.08 8.58
C LEU A 372 5.11 14.47 7.98
N GLY A 373 5.39 13.19 8.27
CA GLY A 373 6.67 12.54 7.99
C GLY A 373 7.84 13.09 8.82
N THR A 374 7.54 13.83 9.89
CA THR A 374 8.52 14.35 10.85
C THR A 374 8.96 13.25 11.82
N ASN A 375 10.03 13.48 12.58
CA ASN A 375 10.61 12.46 13.44
C ASN A 375 10.17 12.66 14.91
N PRO A 376 9.30 11.80 15.49
CA PRO A 376 8.74 11.99 16.84
C PRO A 376 9.74 12.02 18.00
N ASP A 377 11.02 11.69 17.75
CA ASP A 377 12.10 11.78 18.75
C ASP A 377 12.91 13.09 18.68
N ASN A 378 12.55 14.02 17.77
CA ASN A 378 13.34 15.20 17.44
C ASN A 378 12.53 16.40 16.92
N ASN A 379 12.31 17.34 17.83
CA ASN A 379 11.47 18.55 17.73
C ASN A 379 11.88 19.63 16.70
N ASP A 380 12.74 19.30 15.73
CA ASP A 380 13.41 20.20 14.77
C ASP A 380 13.99 19.28 13.68
N THR A 381 13.10 18.65 12.88
CA THR A 381 13.41 17.52 11.99
C THR A 381 14.44 17.87 10.92
N ASP A 382 14.35 19.05 10.33
CA ASP A 382 15.25 19.50 9.26
C ASP A 382 16.48 20.29 9.77
N GLY A 383 16.46 20.71 11.04
CA GLY A 383 17.54 21.41 11.73
C GLY A 383 17.64 22.91 11.45
N ASP A 384 16.57 23.58 11.03
CA ASP A 384 16.56 25.01 10.67
C ASP A 384 16.58 25.96 11.90
N SER A 385 16.17 25.47 13.08
CA SER A 385 16.01 26.14 14.39
C SER A 385 14.62 26.70 14.75
N LEU A 386 13.58 26.42 13.96
CA LEU A 386 12.18 26.35 14.42
C LEU A 386 11.96 24.96 15.05
N SER A 387 10.71 24.68 15.42
CA SER A 387 10.28 23.32 15.77
C SER A 387 9.12 22.95 14.89
N ASP A 388 8.99 21.66 14.56
CA ASP A 388 8.03 21.14 13.61
C ASP A 388 6.58 21.59 13.95
N GLY A 389 6.27 21.63 15.24
CA GLY A 389 5.03 22.15 15.81
C GLY A 389 4.89 23.67 15.79
N ASP A 390 5.96 24.47 15.86
CA ASP A 390 5.89 25.93 15.65
C ASP A 390 5.68 26.23 14.15
N GLU A 391 6.33 25.49 13.26
CA GLU A 391 6.17 25.57 11.82
C GLU A 391 4.73 25.27 11.40
N TYR A 392 4.23 24.08 11.75
CA TYR A 392 2.88 23.64 11.42
C TYR A 392 1.77 24.49 12.08
N ASN A 393 1.92 24.87 13.36
CA ASN A 393 0.86 25.58 14.09
C ASN A 393 0.92 27.12 14.00
N ILE A 394 2.06 27.72 13.65
CA ILE A 394 2.24 29.19 13.71
C ILE A 394 2.65 29.79 12.37
N TYR A 395 3.66 29.23 11.69
CA TYR A 395 4.28 29.85 10.52
C TYR A 395 3.69 29.38 9.18
N GLY A 396 3.20 28.13 9.12
CA GLY A 396 2.71 27.50 7.89
C GLY A 396 3.82 27.03 6.95
N THR A 397 5.05 26.93 7.45
CA THR A 397 6.22 26.37 6.78
C THR A 397 6.19 24.83 6.80
N ASN A 398 7.09 24.20 6.05
CA ASN A 398 7.15 22.74 5.91
C ASN A 398 8.28 22.16 6.77
N PRO A 399 7.97 21.42 7.86
CA PRO A 399 8.96 20.95 8.84
C PRO A 399 9.93 19.86 8.33
N LEU A 400 9.81 19.47 7.06
CA LEU A 400 10.79 18.61 6.38
C LEU A 400 11.77 19.40 5.48
N VAL A 401 11.60 20.72 5.36
CA VAL A 401 12.27 21.56 4.37
C VAL A 401 12.64 22.90 4.98
N ARG A 402 13.91 23.01 5.37
CA ARG A 402 14.53 24.16 6.06
C ARG A 402 14.28 25.56 5.47
N ASP A 403 13.82 25.60 4.23
CA ASP A 403 13.85 26.68 3.25
C ASP A 403 12.59 26.48 2.39
N SER A 404 11.43 26.86 2.96
CA SER A 404 10.10 26.44 2.49
C SER A 404 9.70 27.05 1.15
N ASP A 405 10.16 28.27 0.86
CA ASP A 405 9.95 28.92 -0.44
C ASP A 405 11.11 28.69 -1.43
N GLY A 406 12.30 28.29 -0.95
CA GLY A 406 13.43 27.85 -1.78
C GLY A 406 14.40 28.97 -2.18
N ASP A 407 14.35 30.11 -1.50
CA ASP A 407 15.18 31.29 -1.76
C ASP A 407 16.66 31.10 -1.32
N GLY A 408 16.91 30.20 -0.37
CA GLY A 408 18.24 29.86 0.17
C GLY A 408 18.52 30.38 1.59
N LEU A 409 17.57 31.05 2.24
CA LEU A 409 17.54 31.27 3.68
C LEU A 409 16.93 30.05 4.39
N ASP A 410 17.28 29.89 5.68
CA ASP A 410 16.56 28.93 6.52
C ASP A 410 15.31 29.67 7.09
N ASP A 411 14.12 29.08 7.14
CA ASP A 411 12.86 29.73 7.57
C ASP A 411 12.99 30.39 8.97
N GLY A 412 13.62 29.68 9.89
CA GLY A 412 13.98 30.10 11.23
C GLY A 412 15.06 31.17 11.27
N TYR A 413 15.93 31.25 10.25
CA TYR A 413 16.81 32.40 10.09
C TYR A 413 15.99 33.66 9.74
N GLU A 414 15.00 33.54 8.87
CA GLU A 414 14.15 34.65 8.45
C GLU A 414 13.34 35.23 9.59
N VAL A 415 12.50 34.37 10.17
CA VAL A 415 11.59 34.68 11.29
C VAL A 415 12.35 35.27 12.49
N LEU A 416 13.50 34.69 12.86
CA LEU A 416 14.20 35.06 14.09
C LEU A 416 15.20 36.21 13.92
N ASN A 417 15.76 36.44 12.72
CA ASN A 417 16.88 37.38 12.54
C ASN A 417 16.60 38.58 11.62
N VAL A 418 15.80 38.42 10.55
CA VAL A 418 15.64 39.46 9.52
C VAL A 418 14.20 39.98 9.36
N ASN A 419 13.19 39.20 9.71
CA ASN A 419 11.74 39.52 9.60
C ASN A 419 11.24 39.63 8.13
N THR A 420 11.87 38.88 7.23
CA THR A 420 11.33 38.50 5.91
C THR A 420 10.28 37.39 6.08
N SER A 421 9.68 36.91 4.99
CA SER A 421 8.57 35.96 5.02
C SER A 421 8.97 34.58 4.47
N PRO A 422 9.00 33.50 5.29
CA PRO A 422 9.43 32.15 4.88
C PRO A 422 8.40 31.38 4.03
N LEU A 423 7.71 32.10 3.16
CA LEU A 423 6.64 31.62 2.28
C LEU A 423 6.63 32.36 0.93
N TYR A 424 7.54 33.32 0.74
CA TYR A 424 7.64 34.19 -0.43
C TYR A 424 9.11 34.59 -0.64
N GLU A 425 9.74 34.03 -1.68
CA GLU A 425 11.15 34.27 -2.04
C GLU A 425 11.56 35.77 -2.10
N ASP A 426 10.61 36.69 -2.25
CA ASP A 426 10.79 38.14 -2.43
C ASP A 426 9.75 38.89 -1.55
N SER A 427 10.21 39.46 -0.42
CA SER A 427 9.34 40.09 0.59
C SER A 427 8.75 41.45 0.16
N ASP A 428 9.31 42.15 -0.83
CA ASP A 428 8.92 43.53 -1.17
C ASP A 428 8.47 43.76 -2.64
N ASN A 429 8.64 42.71 -3.45
CA ASN A 429 8.17 42.50 -4.83
C ASN A 429 8.96 43.28 -5.90
N ASP A 430 10.29 43.36 -5.77
CA ASP A 430 11.19 44.01 -6.73
C ASP A 430 11.92 43.07 -7.71
N ASN A 431 11.81 41.75 -7.53
CA ASN A 431 12.47 40.65 -8.25
C ASN A 431 13.94 40.35 -7.86
N VAL A 432 14.38 40.72 -6.65
CA VAL A 432 15.53 40.09 -5.94
C VAL A 432 14.99 39.19 -4.82
N THR A 433 15.65 38.07 -4.53
CA THR A 433 15.24 37.24 -3.38
C THR A 433 15.87 37.73 -2.08
N ASP A 434 15.18 37.56 -0.96
CA ASP A 434 15.60 38.02 0.37
C ASP A 434 17.04 37.53 0.71
N TYR A 435 17.39 36.29 0.34
CA TYR A 435 18.72 35.71 0.37
C TYR A 435 19.74 36.54 -0.40
N GLU A 436 19.44 36.89 -1.65
CA GLU A 436 20.37 37.59 -2.53
C GLU A 436 20.64 39.01 -2.02
N GLU A 437 19.65 39.66 -1.41
CA GLU A 437 19.80 40.96 -0.76
C GLU A 437 20.64 40.87 0.51
N ILE A 438 20.28 39.96 1.43
CA ILE A 438 20.92 39.81 2.74
C ILE A 438 22.34 39.26 2.61
N LYS A 439 22.55 38.23 1.77
CA LYS A 439 23.91 37.74 1.51
C LYS A 439 24.65 38.71 0.62
N GLY A 440 23.98 39.32 -0.35
CA GLY A 440 24.54 40.14 -1.41
C GLY A 440 24.94 39.35 -2.65
N TRP A 441 24.83 39.97 -3.82
CA TRP A 441 25.46 39.52 -5.07
C TRP A 441 26.79 40.23 -5.32
N TYR A 442 27.51 39.79 -6.34
CA TYR A 442 28.73 40.46 -6.81
C TYR A 442 28.43 41.20 -8.10
N ILE A 443 28.77 42.48 -8.12
CA ILE A 443 28.87 43.25 -9.35
C ILE A 443 30.33 43.45 -9.73
N SER A 444 30.57 43.58 -11.03
CA SER A 444 31.86 43.93 -11.61
C SER A 444 31.69 45.20 -12.41
N PHE A 445 32.50 46.22 -12.12
CA PHE A 445 32.48 47.48 -12.85
C PHE A 445 33.91 48.00 -13.05
N THR A 446 34.16 48.77 -14.10
CA THR A 446 35.40 49.57 -14.21
C THR A 446 35.12 51.03 -13.82
N ASN A 447 36.16 51.81 -13.46
CA ASN A 447 35.98 53.24 -13.14
C ASN A 447 37.13 54.16 -13.52
N ASP A 448 38.09 53.64 -14.30
CA ASP A 448 39.10 54.46 -14.96
C ASP A 448 39.75 53.75 -16.16
N SER A 449 40.39 54.56 -17.00
CA SER A 449 41.27 54.19 -18.13
C SER A 449 42.40 53.16 -17.85
N SER A 450 42.47 52.54 -16.68
CA SER A 450 43.34 51.39 -16.46
C SER A 450 42.68 50.05 -16.77
N GLY A 451 41.36 50.01 -17.03
CA GLY A 451 40.60 48.76 -17.20
C GLY A 451 40.65 47.88 -15.95
N THR A 452 40.83 48.49 -14.77
CA THR A 452 40.84 47.74 -13.51
C THR A 452 39.40 47.40 -13.14
N VAL A 453 39.00 46.15 -13.37
CA VAL A 453 37.71 45.63 -12.91
C VAL A 453 37.67 45.61 -11.37
N PHE A 454 36.70 46.34 -10.82
CA PHE A 454 36.34 46.34 -9.41
C PHE A 454 35.21 45.33 -9.20
N ILE A 455 35.53 44.19 -8.58
CA ILE A 455 34.52 43.25 -8.12
C ILE A 455 34.21 43.60 -6.66
N ILE A 456 32.99 44.07 -6.41
CA ILE A 456 32.49 44.36 -5.05
C ILE A 456 31.28 43.49 -4.75
N LYS A 457 31.01 43.30 -3.46
CA LYS A 457 29.78 42.67 -3.00
C LYS A 457 28.81 43.78 -2.61
N VAL A 458 27.63 43.81 -3.23
CA VAL A 458 26.54 44.74 -2.93
C VAL A 458 25.42 44.01 -2.20
N THR A 459 24.51 44.75 -1.58
CA THR A 459 23.34 44.29 -0.82
C THR A 459 22.28 45.37 -0.91
N SER A 460 21.01 45.01 -0.97
CA SER A 460 19.85 45.91 -0.82
C SER A 460 19.21 45.72 0.57
N ASP A 461 18.10 46.40 0.85
CA ASP A 461 17.26 46.20 2.05
C ASP A 461 15.98 45.46 1.64
N PRO A 462 15.74 44.21 2.07
CA PRO A 462 14.65 43.31 1.57
C PRO A 462 13.22 43.72 1.97
N LEU A 463 13.01 45.01 2.20
CA LEU A 463 11.77 45.65 2.61
C LEU A 463 11.63 47.07 1.99
N ASP A 464 12.51 47.48 1.05
CA ASP A 464 12.56 48.80 0.40
C ASP A 464 13.19 48.77 -1.03
N ASN A 465 12.40 48.39 -2.03
CA ASN A 465 12.68 48.17 -3.47
C ASN A 465 13.42 49.25 -4.30
N ASP A 466 14.00 50.27 -3.68
CA ASP A 466 14.84 51.32 -4.28
C ASP A 466 15.78 51.82 -3.16
N THR A 467 16.81 51.02 -2.82
CA THR A 467 17.69 51.24 -1.65
C THR A 467 18.45 52.58 -1.74
N ASP A 468 18.75 53.04 -2.96
CA ASP A 468 19.58 54.20 -3.27
C ASP A 468 18.75 55.51 -3.51
N ASN A 469 17.51 55.38 -3.97
CA ASN A 469 16.56 56.45 -4.33
C ASN A 469 16.92 57.28 -5.59
N ASP A 470 17.62 56.71 -6.59
CA ASP A 470 17.81 57.36 -7.90
C ASP A 470 16.62 57.16 -8.87
N GLY A 471 15.84 56.10 -8.68
CA GLY A 471 14.65 55.76 -9.47
C GLY A 471 14.78 54.50 -10.34
N VAL A 472 15.89 53.79 -10.27
CA VAL A 472 16.01 52.38 -10.67
C VAL A 472 15.63 51.50 -9.46
N LEU A 473 15.01 50.33 -9.67
CA LEU A 473 14.71 49.38 -8.59
C LEU A 473 15.90 48.44 -8.40
N ASP A 474 16.15 47.94 -7.19
CA ASP A 474 17.35 47.15 -6.87
C ASP A 474 17.45 45.86 -7.75
N GLY A 475 16.32 45.24 -8.09
CA GLY A 475 16.21 44.12 -9.03
C GLY A 475 16.45 44.48 -10.49
N VAL A 476 16.19 45.74 -10.89
CA VAL A 476 16.60 46.25 -12.20
C VAL A 476 18.10 46.52 -12.21
N GLU A 477 18.65 47.10 -11.14
CA GLU A 477 20.09 47.32 -11.00
C GLU A 477 20.87 46.01 -11.03
N LYS A 478 20.39 44.98 -10.32
CA LYS A 478 20.93 43.63 -10.36
C LYS A 478 20.96 43.03 -11.78
N ILE A 479 19.94 43.31 -12.62
CA ILE A 479 19.90 42.88 -14.03
C ILE A 479 20.95 43.60 -14.87
N TYR A 480 21.15 44.91 -14.65
CA TYR A 480 22.16 45.71 -15.37
C TYR A 480 23.56 45.69 -14.72
N GLY A 481 23.72 45.02 -13.58
CA GLY A 481 24.98 44.96 -12.83
C GLY A 481 25.35 46.23 -12.07
N SER A 482 24.47 47.24 -12.01
CA SER A 482 24.71 48.48 -11.29
C SER A 482 24.59 48.28 -9.77
N ASN A 483 24.89 49.33 -9.01
CA ASN A 483 25.09 49.27 -7.57
C ASN A 483 23.92 49.92 -6.80
N PRO A 484 23.05 49.14 -6.11
CA PRO A 484 21.88 49.64 -5.37
C PRO A 484 22.21 50.40 -4.08
N GLN A 485 23.37 51.03 -4.04
CA GLN A 485 23.80 51.96 -3.01
C GLN A 485 24.51 53.19 -3.62
N ASN A 486 24.56 53.32 -4.95
CA ASN A 486 25.31 54.34 -5.67
C ASN A 486 24.89 54.55 -7.15
N ASN A 487 24.01 55.53 -7.35
CA ASN A 487 23.49 56.16 -8.59
C ASN A 487 24.43 56.54 -9.78
N ASP A 488 25.70 56.14 -9.77
CA ASP A 488 26.76 56.45 -10.77
C ASP A 488 27.88 55.41 -10.56
N THR A 489 27.63 54.20 -11.04
CA THR A 489 28.40 53.00 -10.70
C THR A 489 29.84 53.07 -11.22
N ASP A 490 30.03 53.46 -12.49
CA ASP A 490 31.33 53.47 -13.16
C ASP A 490 32.11 54.80 -13.04
N ASN A 491 31.48 55.91 -12.66
CA ASN A 491 32.07 57.24 -12.55
C ASN A 491 32.66 57.82 -13.88
N ASP A 492 32.15 57.42 -15.04
CA ASP A 492 32.59 57.95 -16.34
C ASP A 492 32.10 59.39 -16.60
N GLY A 493 30.93 59.74 -16.05
CA GLY A 493 30.24 61.02 -16.23
C GLY A 493 28.76 60.93 -16.69
N LEU A 494 28.22 59.74 -16.88
CA LEU A 494 26.80 59.42 -16.98
C LEU A 494 26.26 59.03 -15.57
N THR A 495 25.13 58.32 -15.48
CA THR A 495 24.49 57.87 -14.23
C THR A 495 23.56 56.72 -14.60
N ASP A 496 23.39 55.74 -13.73
CA ASP A 496 22.79 54.44 -14.07
C ASP A 496 21.40 54.56 -14.77
N ASP A 497 20.48 55.44 -14.32
CA ASP A 497 19.24 55.79 -15.07
C ASP A 497 19.48 56.34 -16.49
N GLN A 498 20.48 57.19 -16.70
CA GLN A 498 20.80 57.77 -18.01
C GLN A 498 21.33 56.74 -19.01
N GLU A 499 22.10 55.76 -18.57
CA GLU A 499 22.55 54.62 -19.38
C GLU A 499 21.39 53.68 -19.70
N ILE A 500 20.66 53.22 -18.68
CA ILE A 500 19.50 52.32 -18.82
C ILE A 500 18.38 52.98 -19.65
N SER A 501 18.14 54.29 -19.51
CA SER A 501 17.16 55.05 -20.29
C SER A 501 17.67 55.55 -21.66
N GLY A 502 18.99 55.57 -21.88
CA GLY A 502 19.67 55.84 -23.16
C GLY A 502 20.12 57.29 -23.44
N VAL A 503 21.27 57.42 -24.11
CA VAL A 503 21.97 58.69 -24.45
C VAL A 503 22.16 58.87 -25.98
N THR A 504 22.78 59.97 -26.45
CA THR A 504 23.01 60.22 -27.90
C THR A 504 24.38 60.84 -28.21
N TYR A 505 25.22 60.20 -29.05
CA TYR A 505 26.57 60.70 -29.38
C TYR A 505 26.61 61.70 -30.55
N ASP A 506 25.91 61.44 -31.66
CA ASP A 506 25.85 62.35 -32.83
C ASP A 506 24.64 63.33 -32.81
N GLY A 507 23.75 63.16 -31.83
CA GLY A 507 22.49 63.90 -31.69
C GLY A 507 21.35 63.43 -32.60
N VAL A 508 21.46 62.22 -33.17
CA VAL A 508 20.43 61.54 -33.97
C VAL A 508 20.21 60.10 -33.49
N HIS A 509 21.29 59.36 -33.24
CA HIS A 509 21.27 57.98 -32.78
C HIS A 509 21.20 57.92 -31.26
N VAL A 510 20.35 57.03 -30.74
CA VAL A 510 20.22 56.74 -29.31
C VAL A 510 20.96 55.43 -29.05
N VAL A 511 21.85 55.45 -28.07
CA VAL A 511 22.71 54.33 -27.65
C VAL A 511 22.56 54.12 -26.15
N TYR A 512 22.88 52.92 -25.70
CA TYR A 512 22.72 52.46 -24.31
C TYR A 512 24.08 51.92 -23.85
N PRO A 513 25.00 52.80 -23.43
CA PRO A 513 26.23 52.37 -22.77
C PRO A 513 25.92 51.59 -21.49
N ASP A 514 26.85 50.76 -21.05
CA ASP A 514 26.71 49.87 -19.89
C ASP A 514 27.07 50.63 -18.60
N PRO A 515 26.15 50.78 -17.63
CA PRO A 515 26.40 51.55 -16.39
C PRO A 515 27.50 50.95 -15.50
N THR A 516 28.05 49.79 -15.85
CA THR A 516 29.16 49.14 -15.14
C THR A 516 30.50 49.32 -15.84
N GLU A 517 30.55 49.74 -17.10
CA GLU A 517 31.81 49.83 -17.85
C GLU A 517 32.14 51.27 -18.25
N TRP A 518 33.17 51.81 -17.59
CA TRP A 518 33.79 53.10 -17.88
C TRP A 518 34.21 53.29 -19.35
N ASN A 519 34.27 52.18 -20.10
CA ASN A 519 34.46 52.13 -21.54
C ASN A 519 33.78 50.86 -22.12
N THR A 520 32.50 50.96 -22.47
CA THR A 520 31.62 49.84 -22.89
C THR A 520 32.14 49.05 -24.09
N ASP A 521 32.73 49.73 -25.07
CA ASP A 521 33.19 49.08 -26.31
C ASP A 521 34.54 48.34 -26.14
N GLY A 522 35.42 48.85 -25.28
CA GLY A 522 36.78 48.33 -25.04
C GLY A 522 37.91 49.07 -25.76
N ASP A 523 37.64 50.09 -26.58
CA ASP A 523 38.60 50.84 -27.41
C ASP A 523 39.63 51.70 -26.61
N THR A 524 39.51 51.76 -25.27
CA THR A 524 40.34 52.55 -24.34
C THR A 524 40.03 54.06 -24.25
N LEU A 525 38.95 54.55 -24.87
CA LEU A 525 38.35 55.86 -24.62
C LEU A 525 37.49 55.82 -23.35
N SER A 526 36.25 56.29 -23.39
CA SER A 526 35.29 56.21 -22.28
C SER A 526 33.95 56.74 -22.81
N ASP A 527 32.83 56.17 -22.41
CA ASP A 527 31.54 56.44 -23.04
C ASP A 527 31.15 57.93 -22.92
N GLY A 528 31.34 58.46 -21.72
CA GLY A 528 31.23 59.86 -21.36
C GLY A 528 32.31 60.74 -22.00
N TYR A 529 33.48 60.21 -22.38
CA TYR A 529 34.41 60.90 -23.28
C TYR A 529 33.89 60.91 -24.72
N GLU A 530 33.30 59.84 -25.21
CA GLU A 530 32.94 59.73 -26.62
C GLU A 530 31.69 60.52 -26.97
N VAL A 531 30.62 60.28 -26.20
CA VAL A 531 29.35 61.02 -26.25
C VAL A 531 29.58 62.53 -26.10
N ASN A 532 30.57 62.95 -25.29
CA ASN A 532 30.84 64.37 -25.04
C ASN A 532 32.04 64.96 -25.83
N VAL A 533 32.88 64.17 -26.52
CA VAL A 533 34.15 64.63 -27.12
C VAL A 533 34.47 64.05 -28.51
N SER A 534 34.66 62.73 -28.68
CA SER A 534 35.10 62.14 -29.97
C SER A 534 33.97 62.13 -31.01
N HIS A 535 32.75 61.79 -30.58
CA HIS A 535 31.60 61.45 -31.42
C HIS A 535 31.82 60.17 -32.29
N SER A 536 32.63 59.22 -31.79
CA SER A 536 32.51 57.78 -32.09
C SER A 536 31.24 57.21 -31.41
N ASP A 537 30.89 55.96 -31.70
CA ASP A 537 29.76 55.27 -31.09
C ASP A 537 30.26 54.49 -29.85
N PRO A 538 29.90 54.86 -28.61
CA PRO A 538 30.45 54.27 -27.38
C PRO A 538 29.98 52.81 -27.13
N THR A 539 29.42 52.16 -28.14
CA THR A 539 28.93 50.79 -28.09
C THR A 539 29.46 49.95 -29.26
N ASP A 540 30.44 50.46 -30.01
CA ASP A 540 30.96 49.88 -31.25
C ASP A 540 32.49 50.11 -31.34
N ASP A 541 33.29 49.10 -30.96
CA ASP A 541 34.74 49.21 -30.77
C ASP A 541 35.53 49.40 -32.06
N ASP A 542 34.90 49.08 -33.19
CA ASP A 542 35.34 49.28 -34.56
C ASP A 542 34.22 50.03 -35.29
N THR A 543 34.31 51.36 -35.36
CA THR A 543 33.27 52.22 -35.96
C THR A 543 33.09 51.98 -37.49
N ASP A 544 33.86 51.09 -38.14
CA ASP A 544 33.89 50.96 -39.61
C ASP A 544 33.88 49.55 -40.25
N ASP A 545 33.79 48.50 -39.42
CA ASP A 545 33.67 47.08 -39.78
C ASP A 545 34.93 46.51 -40.50
N ASP A 546 36.12 46.62 -39.91
CA ASP A 546 37.41 46.07 -40.41
C ASP A 546 38.11 45.01 -39.54
N CYS A 547 37.61 44.83 -38.31
CA CYS A 547 38.13 44.00 -37.22
C CYS A 547 39.40 44.53 -36.51
N LEU A 548 39.55 45.85 -36.40
CA LEU A 548 40.62 46.53 -35.64
C LEU A 548 40.03 47.70 -34.85
N ASP A 549 40.27 47.75 -33.53
CA ASP A 549 39.58 48.69 -32.64
C ASP A 549 40.05 50.16 -32.80
N ASP A 550 39.10 51.11 -32.68
CA ASP A 550 39.27 52.57 -32.80
C ASP A 550 40.49 53.09 -31.99
N GLY A 551 40.73 52.49 -30.81
CA GLY A 551 41.88 52.73 -29.94
C GLY A 551 43.23 52.26 -30.49
N THR A 552 43.30 51.01 -30.93
CA THR A 552 44.47 50.40 -31.58
C THR A 552 44.78 51.14 -32.87
N GLU A 553 43.78 51.48 -33.67
CA GLU A 553 43.90 52.25 -34.90
C GLU A 553 44.48 53.64 -34.66
N LEU A 554 43.98 54.35 -33.65
CA LEU A 554 44.55 55.61 -33.16
C LEU A 554 46.02 55.45 -32.71
N SER A 555 46.43 54.23 -32.32
CA SER A 555 47.78 53.91 -31.85
C SER A 555 48.77 53.48 -32.95
N ILE A 556 48.35 52.66 -33.93
CA ILE A 556 49.20 52.14 -35.02
C ILE A 556 49.12 52.97 -36.31
N GLY A 557 48.07 53.78 -36.46
CA GLY A 557 47.93 54.77 -37.52
C GLY A 557 47.31 54.24 -38.83
N THR A 558 46.42 53.27 -38.70
CA THR A 558 45.29 53.00 -39.60
C THR A 558 44.18 54.06 -39.32
N ASN A 559 42.89 53.82 -39.56
CA ASN A 559 41.85 54.87 -39.47
C ASN A 559 40.43 54.32 -39.24
N MET A 560 39.90 54.63 -38.04
CA MET A 560 38.57 54.41 -37.40
C MET A 560 37.30 54.67 -38.22
N ASN A 561 37.39 54.72 -39.54
CA ASN A 561 36.37 55.11 -40.54
C ASN A 561 36.73 54.59 -41.99
N ASP A 562 37.67 53.64 -42.21
CA ASP A 562 38.15 53.11 -43.55
C ASP A 562 38.84 51.70 -43.57
N ASN A 563 38.07 50.61 -43.78
CA ASN A 563 38.38 49.17 -43.56
C ASN A 563 39.36 48.33 -44.42
N ASP A 564 40.30 48.90 -45.18
CA ASP A 564 41.34 48.11 -45.90
C ASP A 564 42.49 49.06 -46.33
N THR A 565 43.54 49.14 -45.51
CA THR A 565 44.68 50.06 -45.70
C THR A 565 45.64 49.58 -46.79
N ASP A 566 45.71 48.27 -47.07
CA ASP A 566 46.76 47.62 -47.87
C ASP A 566 46.29 47.15 -49.28
N ASN A 567 45.18 46.40 -49.31
CA ASN A 567 44.45 45.85 -50.45
C ASN A 567 45.03 44.56 -51.09
N ASP A 568 45.61 43.63 -50.32
CA ASP A 568 46.02 42.29 -50.82
C ASP A 568 44.84 41.29 -50.99
N GLY A 569 43.80 41.41 -50.16
CA GLY A 569 42.65 40.50 -50.10
C GLY A 569 42.29 40.02 -48.68
N ILE A 570 43.12 40.32 -47.70
CA ILE A 570 42.92 40.24 -46.25
C ILE A 570 42.52 41.66 -45.77
N LEU A 571 41.79 41.79 -44.65
CA LEU A 571 41.49 43.10 -44.02
C LEU A 571 42.53 43.39 -42.92
N ASP A 572 42.66 44.65 -42.48
CA ASP A 572 43.71 45.08 -41.55
C ASP A 572 43.72 44.24 -40.24
N GLY A 573 42.54 43.93 -39.67
CA GLY A 573 42.41 43.07 -38.49
C GLY A 573 42.90 41.61 -38.69
N PRO A 574 42.36 40.83 -39.64
CA PRO A 574 42.82 39.48 -39.94
C PRO A 574 44.32 39.37 -40.32
N GLU A 575 44.90 40.41 -40.90
CA GLU A 575 46.33 40.48 -41.22
C GLU A 575 47.19 40.69 -39.95
N TYR A 576 46.76 41.60 -39.06
CA TYR A 576 47.37 41.82 -37.74
C TYR A 576 47.48 40.50 -36.95
N ASP A 577 46.43 39.69 -37.00
CA ASP A 577 46.26 38.49 -36.18
C ASP A 577 47.15 37.31 -36.61
N TYR A 578 47.26 37.04 -37.92
CA TYR A 578 48.12 35.97 -38.43
C TYR A 578 49.59 36.18 -38.02
N LEU A 579 50.07 37.42 -38.14
CA LEU A 579 51.43 37.82 -37.79
C LEU A 579 51.66 37.76 -36.26
N ASN A 580 50.81 38.43 -35.49
CA ASN A 580 50.97 38.52 -34.03
C ASN A 580 50.88 37.15 -33.37
N ASN A 581 49.86 36.38 -33.73
CA ASN A 581 49.41 35.24 -32.93
C ASN A 581 49.91 33.91 -33.48
N THR A 582 49.78 33.67 -34.80
CA THR A 582 50.20 32.39 -35.39
C THR A 582 51.72 32.28 -35.43
N ARG A 583 52.42 33.38 -35.73
CA ARG A 583 53.89 33.39 -35.93
C ARG A 583 54.69 34.14 -34.86
N ASN A 584 54.01 34.70 -33.86
CA ASN A 584 54.61 35.31 -32.66
C ASN A 584 55.59 36.45 -33.04
N VAL A 585 55.13 37.36 -33.89
CA VAL A 585 55.91 38.48 -34.43
C VAL A 585 55.11 39.79 -34.39
N ASP A 586 55.74 40.87 -33.93
CA ASP A 586 55.10 42.16 -33.62
C ASP A 586 54.60 42.89 -34.89
N PRO A 587 53.27 42.99 -35.15
CA PRO A 587 52.76 43.57 -36.41
C PRO A 587 53.13 45.04 -36.60
N ALA A 588 53.37 45.78 -35.50
CA ALA A 588 53.81 47.16 -35.59
C ALA A 588 55.29 47.29 -36.06
N THR A 589 56.07 46.20 -36.10
CA THR A 589 57.50 46.22 -36.42
C THR A 589 58.11 45.04 -37.19
N HIS A 590 57.39 43.94 -37.49
CA HIS A 590 57.94 42.76 -38.18
C HIS A 590 58.12 42.96 -39.69
N ASP A 591 58.99 42.14 -40.27
CA ASP A 591 59.53 42.19 -41.63
C ASP A 591 60.18 40.81 -41.89
N ALA A 592 59.39 39.84 -42.36
CA ALA A 592 59.73 38.40 -42.38
C ALA A 592 60.87 38.07 -43.34
N ASP A 593 60.88 38.69 -44.53
CA ASP A 593 61.88 38.50 -45.59
C ASP A 593 63.04 39.54 -45.53
N GLY A 594 62.80 40.72 -44.94
CA GLY A 594 63.78 41.79 -44.73
C GLY A 594 63.74 42.94 -45.76
N ASP A 595 62.57 43.22 -46.36
CA ASP A 595 62.28 44.28 -47.34
C ASP A 595 62.32 45.70 -46.73
N GLY A 596 61.68 45.88 -45.58
CA GLY A 596 61.53 47.15 -44.86
C GLY A 596 60.18 47.87 -45.05
N THR A 597 59.23 47.23 -45.72
CA THR A 597 57.80 47.33 -45.39
C THR A 597 57.55 46.52 -44.10
N ILE A 598 56.48 46.80 -43.34
CA ILE A 598 56.09 45.92 -42.23
C ILE A 598 55.06 44.94 -42.76
N ASP A 599 55.09 43.69 -42.29
CA ASP A 599 54.35 42.60 -42.93
C ASP A 599 52.85 42.89 -43.07
N ILE A 600 52.22 43.59 -42.11
CA ILE A 600 50.81 44.03 -42.15
C ILE A 600 50.48 45.12 -43.21
N LYS A 601 51.36 45.29 -44.21
CA LYS A 601 51.31 46.22 -45.36
C LYS A 601 52.06 45.61 -46.57
N ASP A 602 52.20 44.27 -46.64
CA ASP A 602 52.95 43.50 -47.66
C ASP A 602 52.36 42.07 -47.86
N ASN A 603 52.64 41.37 -48.99
CA ASN A 603 51.77 40.28 -49.49
C ASN A 603 52.41 38.96 -50.02
N ASP A 604 53.62 38.57 -49.60
CA ASP A 604 54.27 37.26 -49.88
C ASP A 604 55.45 37.02 -48.91
N SER A 605 55.21 36.33 -47.78
CA SER A 605 56.06 36.42 -46.58
C SER A 605 57.29 35.47 -46.50
N ASP A 606 57.27 34.28 -47.11
CA ASP A 606 58.36 33.27 -46.95
C ASP A 606 59.11 32.87 -48.24
N ASN A 607 58.51 33.13 -49.41
CA ASN A 607 59.04 32.81 -50.74
C ASN A 607 59.23 31.29 -51.08
N ASP A 608 58.52 30.35 -50.45
CA ASP A 608 58.44 28.92 -50.81
C ASP A 608 57.94 28.73 -52.27
N GLY A 609 56.90 29.47 -52.63
CA GLY A 609 56.21 29.34 -53.92
C GLY A 609 54.68 29.41 -53.89
N LEU A 610 54.08 29.59 -52.71
CA LEU A 610 52.66 29.86 -52.49
C LEU A 610 52.46 31.36 -52.08
N LEU A 611 51.21 31.80 -51.85
CA LEU A 611 50.89 33.14 -51.30
C LEU A 611 50.32 32.94 -49.89
N ASP A 612 50.52 33.88 -48.98
CA ASP A 612 50.06 33.84 -47.59
C ASP A 612 48.59 33.40 -47.47
N GLY A 613 47.70 34.06 -48.22
CA GLY A 613 46.27 33.71 -48.28
C GLY A 613 45.94 32.37 -48.95
N ASP A 614 46.80 31.79 -49.79
CA ASP A 614 46.58 30.48 -50.42
C ASP A 614 46.97 29.30 -49.48
N GLU A 615 48.00 29.48 -48.64
CA GLU A 615 48.51 28.43 -47.73
C GLU A 615 47.57 28.18 -46.56
N LEU A 616 47.22 29.27 -45.86
CA LEU A 616 46.26 29.30 -44.75
C LEU A 616 44.90 28.74 -45.15
N LEU A 617 44.39 29.12 -46.33
CA LEU A 617 43.02 28.80 -46.74
C LEU A 617 42.86 27.49 -47.54
N THR A 618 43.96 26.79 -47.89
CA THR A 618 43.87 25.61 -48.78
C THR A 618 44.60 24.34 -48.30
N TYR A 619 45.78 24.42 -47.70
CA TYR A 619 46.64 23.23 -47.49
C TYR A 619 46.99 22.91 -46.03
N PHE A 620 46.77 23.84 -45.09
CA PHE A 620 47.02 23.66 -43.66
C PHE A 620 48.49 23.37 -43.29
N THR A 621 49.42 23.80 -44.15
CA THR A 621 50.86 23.90 -43.87
C THR A 621 51.18 25.30 -43.32
N ASP A 622 52.33 25.45 -42.66
CA ASP A 622 52.76 26.73 -42.09
C ASP A 622 53.31 27.66 -43.19
N PRO A 623 52.75 28.87 -43.46
CA PRO A 623 53.20 29.78 -44.54
C PRO A 623 54.57 30.42 -44.31
N LEU A 624 55.41 29.80 -43.47
CA LEU A 624 56.76 30.22 -43.08
C LEU A 624 57.63 29.00 -42.59
N ASP A 625 57.28 27.72 -42.91
CA ASP A 625 58.11 26.49 -42.74
C ASP A 625 57.76 25.35 -43.75
N SER A 626 58.54 24.25 -43.84
CA SER A 626 58.57 23.38 -45.04
C SER A 626 58.68 21.83 -44.89
N ASP A 627 58.65 21.25 -43.68
CA ASP A 627 58.73 19.78 -43.42
C ASP A 627 58.21 19.41 -42.01
N THR A 628 57.05 18.73 -41.89
CA THR A 628 56.21 18.81 -40.68
C THR A 628 56.26 17.65 -39.65
N ASP A 629 56.46 16.36 -40.00
CA ASP A 629 56.25 15.22 -39.06
C ASP A 629 57.49 14.40 -38.61
N ASP A 630 58.67 14.64 -39.20
CA ASP A 630 59.95 14.01 -38.84
C ASP A 630 60.07 12.47 -39.05
N ASP A 631 59.13 11.77 -39.72
CA ASP A 631 59.24 10.33 -40.07
C ASP A 631 60.40 10.05 -41.06
N GLY A 632 60.62 10.99 -41.98
CA GLY A 632 61.57 10.88 -43.08
C GLY A 632 61.10 11.33 -44.47
N ALA A 633 59.90 11.89 -44.60
CA ALA A 633 59.34 12.51 -45.82
C ALA A 633 58.80 13.93 -45.54
N SER A 634 58.57 14.75 -46.60
CA SER A 634 58.16 16.15 -46.48
C SER A 634 56.75 16.43 -46.98
N ASP A 635 56.14 17.54 -46.56
CA ASP A 635 54.74 17.94 -46.82
C ASP A 635 54.34 17.79 -48.29
N SER A 636 55.07 18.46 -49.20
CA SER A 636 54.81 18.38 -50.64
C SER A 636 55.12 16.99 -51.27
N THR A 637 55.80 16.10 -50.55
CA THR A 637 56.15 14.73 -50.98
C THR A 637 55.07 13.71 -50.62
N GLU A 638 54.57 13.74 -49.38
CA GLU A 638 53.65 12.73 -48.83
C GLU A 638 52.24 12.85 -49.41
N ILE A 639 51.70 14.08 -49.41
CA ILE A 639 50.46 14.48 -50.08
C ILE A 639 50.43 13.97 -51.53
N ASN A 640 51.59 13.95 -52.18
CA ASN A 640 51.73 13.57 -53.59
C ASN A 640 52.20 12.12 -53.85
N SER A 641 52.57 11.30 -52.84
CA SER A 641 53.27 10.02 -53.08
C SER A 641 52.89 8.76 -52.26
N MET A 642 52.82 8.80 -50.92
CA MET A 642 52.82 7.55 -50.11
C MET A 642 51.45 7.08 -49.62
N LYS A 643 50.52 8.00 -49.31
CA LYS A 643 49.19 7.71 -48.72
C LYS A 643 49.19 7.16 -47.29
N THR A 644 50.31 7.29 -46.60
CA THR A 644 50.35 7.51 -45.15
C THR A 644 49.85 8.93 -44.83
N ASP A 645 49.63 9.20 -43.55
CA ASP A 645 49.28 10.52 -43.03
C ASP A 645 50.58 11.30 -42.78
N PRO A 646 50.76 12.55 -43.25
CA PRO A 646 51.97 13.36 -43.00
C PRO A 646 52.03 13.88 -41.55
N LEU A 647 51.68 13.02 -40.58
CA LEU A 647 51.45 13.30 -39.16
C LEU A 647 51.60 12.06 -38.21
N ASN A 648 51.88 10.81 -38.65
CA ASN A 648 51.86 9.60 -37.77
C ASN A 648 52.77 8.38 -38.15
N PRO A 649 53.55 7.76 -37.20
CA PRO A 649 54.59 6.75 -37.52
C PRO A 649 54.38 5.23 -37.20
N ASP A 650 53.29 4.77 -36.58
CA ASP A 650 52.95 3.32 -36.41
C ASP A 650 51.42 3.11 -36.44
N THR A 651 50.94 2.04 -37.11
CA THR A 651 49.55 1.97 -37.60
C THR A 651 48.67 0.85 -37.03
N ASP A 652 49.20 -0.29 -36.54
CA ASP A 652 48.34 -1.42 -36.07
C ASP A 652 48.63 -2.00 -34.66
N GLY A 653 49.86 -1.90 -34.14
CA GLY A 653 50.14 -2.03 -32.70
C GLY A 653 50.33 -3.43 -32.13
N ASP A 654 50.63 -4.46 -32.93
CA ASP A 654 51.02 -5.81 -32.44
C ASP A 654 52.45 -5.83 -31.81
N GLY A 655 53.26 -4.80 -32.11
CA GLY A 655 54.63 -4.61 -31.64
C GLY A 655 55.70 -4.35 -32.72
N LEU A 656 55.32 -3.99 -33.95
CA LEU A 656 56.20 -3.92 -35.13
C LEU A 656 56.37 -2.47 -35.70
N LEU A 657 56.54 -2.15 -37.02
CA LEU A 657 56.83 -0.75 -37.51
C LEU A 657 56.74 -0.46 -39.06
N ASP A 658 56.00 0.61 -39.43
CA ASP A 658 55.70 1.10 -40.81
C ASP A 658 56.90 1.38 -41.77
N GLY A 659 57.70 2.44 -41.54
CA GLY A 659 58.56 3.06 -42.57
C GLY A 659 59.83 2.28 -43.02
N THR A 660 60.05 1.04 -42.56
CA THR A 660 61.44 0.53 -42.33
C THR A 660 62.00 -0.49 -43.33
N ILE A 661 61.55 -0.50 -44.60
CA ILE A 661 61.90 -1.50 -45.65
C ILE A 661 63.42 -1.67 -45.96
N SER A 662 64.31 -0.78 -45.47
CA SER A 662 65.73 -0.73 -45.87
C SER A 662 66.80 -0.99 -44.80
N ASN A 663 66.48 -1.19 -43.52
CA ASN A 663 67.51 -1.41 -42.49
C ASN A 663 67.05 -2.23 -41.26
N PRO A 664 67.43 -3.52 -41.10
CA PRO A 664 67.06 -4.35 -39.94
C PRO A 664 67.90 -4.03 -38.68
N ASN A 665 68.27 -2.76 -38.50
CA ASN A 665 69.00 -2.23 -37.33
C ASN A 665 68.60 -0.77 -37.05
N ILE A 666 67.33 -0.39 -37.28
CA ILE A 666 66.76 0.67 -36.45
C ILE A 666 66.69 0.10 -35.03
N VAL A 667 67.11 0.90 -34.05
CA VAL A 667 67.30 0.40 -32.69
C VAL A 667 65.94 0.38 -32.01
N ASN A 668 65.46 -0.81 -31.65
CA ASN A 668 64.18 -1.13 -30.97
C ASN A 668 62.98 -1.49 -31.86
N GLY A 669 63.14 -2.20 -32.99
CA GLY A 669 61.99 -2.78 -33.72
C GLY A 669 62.32 -3.98 -34.61
N VAL A 670 61.33 -4.86 -34.79
CA VAL A 670 61.21 -5.84 -35.89
C VAL A 670 59.99 -5.39 -36.71
N GLY A 671 59.95 -5.64 -38.01
CA GLY A 671 58.75 -5.36 -38.84
C GLY A 671 58.01 -6.65 -39.24
N GLU A 672 56.70 -6.57 -39.47
CA GLU A 672 55.75 -7.66 -39.79
C GLU A 672 56.21 -8.53 -40.97
N GLY A 673 56.85 -7.90 -41.96
CA GLY A 673 57.44 -8.57 -43.13
C GLY A 673 58.52 -9.63 -42.82
N ASN A 674 58.84 -9.91 -41.55
CA ASN A 674 59.80 -10.92 -41.10
C ASN A 674 59.17 -12.20 -40.49
N VAL A 675 57.96 -12.16 -39.94
CA VAL A 675 57.30 -13.31 -39.29
C VAL A 675 56.22 -13.96 -40.17
N GLY A 676 55.55 -13.18 -41.01
CA GLY A 676 54.53 -13.66 -41.95
C GLY A 676 53.17 -12.95 -41.86
N THR A 677 53.04 -12.03 -40.91
CA THR A 677 51.87 -11.19 -40.60
C THR A 677 51.87 -9.89 -41.44
N SER A 678 51.02 -8.92 -41.10
CA SER A 678 50.75 -7.69 -41.87
C SER A 678 50.74 -6.46 -40.95
N PRO A 679 51.16 -5.25 -41.39
CA PRO A 679 51.04 -3.99 -40.62
C PRO A 679 49.59 -3.48 -40.53
N LEU A 680 48.63 -4.40 -40.40
CA LEU A 680 47.18 -4.17 -40.29
C LEU A 680 46.43 -5.33 -39.53
N ASP A 681 47.09 -6.28 -38.84
CA ASP A 681 46.47 -7.54 -38.34
C ASP A 681 47.28 -8.30 -37.24
N ASN A 682 46.66 -8.82 -36.15
CA ASN A 682 47.36 -9.14 -34.88
C ASN A 682 47.16 -10.53 -34.18
N ASP A 683 46.30 -11.44 -34.66
CA ASP A 683 46.19 -12.85 -34.19
C ASP A 683 45.84 -13.77 -35.38
N THR A 684 46.75 -14.68 -35.75
CA THR A 684 46.68 -15.41 -37.01
C THR A 684 45.86 -16.72 -36.96
N ASP A 685 45.72 -17.40 -35.81
CA ASP A 685 45.06 -18.72 -35.73
C ASP A 685 43.93 -18.86 -34.70
N ASN A 686 43.79 -17.88 -33.80
CA ASN A 686 42.60 -17.62 -32.98
C ASN A 686 42.29 -18.73 -31.95
N ASP A 687 43.32 -19.36 -31.34
CA ASP A 687 43.17 -20.35 -30.26
C ASP A 687 43.14 -19.77 -28.84
N GLY A 688 43.44 -18.47 -28.70
CA GLY A 688 43.52 -17.75 -27.42
C GLY A 688 44.93 -17.29 -27.03
N LEU A 689 45.95 -17.60 -27.83
CA LEU A 689 47.34 -17.18 -27.64
C LEU A 689 47.76 -16.22 -28.78
N LEU A 690 48.35 -15.06 -28.46
CA LEU A 690 48.74 -14.08 -29.50
C LEU A 690 49.91 -14.58 -30.37
N ASP A 691 50.02 -14.08 -31.61
CA ASP A 691 51.13 -14.34 -32.54
C ASP A 691 52.53 -14.12 -31.92
N GLY A 692 52.63 -13.21 -30.94
CA GLY A 692 53.84 -12.92 -30.16
C GLY A 692 54.08 -13.79 -28.92
N GLU A 693 53.08 -14.52 -28.42
CA GLU A 693 53.12 -15.27 -27.15
C GLU A 693 53.40 -16.77 -27.32
N GLU A 694 52.96 -17.37 -28.43
CA GLU A 694 53.29 -18.77 -28.78
C GLU A 694 54.77 -19.00 -29.14
N ILE A 695 55.55 -17.90 -29.18
CA ILE A 695 56.90 -17.86 -29.72
C ILE A 695 57.90 -17.28 -28.70
N GLU A 696 58.81 -18.13 -28.17
CA GLU A 696 59.86 -17.65 -27.25
C GLU A 696 61.06 -17.03 -28.00
N LEU A 697 61.30 -15.73 -27.82
CA LEU A 697 62.48 -15.02 -28.37
C LEU A 697 63.79 -15.42 -27.67
N LEU A 698 64.67 -16.11 -28.40
CA LEU A 698 66.01 -16.50 -27.94
C LEU A 698 67.11 -15.65 -28.60
N PRO A 699 68.30 -15.50 -27.97
CA PRO A 699 69.39 -14.65 -28.48
C PRO A 699 69.97 -15.00 -29.87
N ASN A 700 69.45 -16.01 -30.58
CA ASN A 700 69.84 -16.39 -31.94
C ASN A 700 68.65 -16.97 -32.78
N GLY A 701 67.38 -16.74 -32.43
CA GLY A 701 66.20 -17.31 -33.11
C GLY A 701 64.98 -17.47 -32.19
N PHE A 702 63.98 -18.26 -32.58
CA PHE A 702 62.74 -18.49 -31.80
C PHE A 702 62.25 -19.96 -31.84
N VAL A 703 61.31 -20.36 -30.95
CA VAL A 703 60.80 -21.74 -30.76
C VAL A 703 59.28 -21.73 -30.41
N GLN A 704 58.54 -22.80 -30.77
CA GLN A 704 57.09 -23.00 -30.56
C GLN A 704 56.79 -23.96 -29.38
N ILE A 705 55.64 -23.78 -28.71
CA ILE A 705 55.17 -24.55 -27.53
C ILE A 705 53.91 -25.36 -27.89
N THR A 706 52.80 -24.68 -28.18
CA THR A 706 51.69 -25.11 -29.03
C THR A 706 52.04 -24.81 -30.50
N ASN A 707 51.09 -24.64 -31.41
CA ASN A 707 51.37 -24.29 -32.80
C ASN A 707 50.45 -23.16 -33.29
N PRO A 708 51.00 -22.02 -33.77
CA PRO A 708 50.27 -20.80 -34.19
C PRO A 708 49.52 -20.95 -35.52
N LEU A 709 49.00 -22.15 -35.77
CA LEU A 709 48.21 -22.60 -36.93
C LEU A 709 47.35 -23.88 -36.61
N ASN A 710 47.14 -24.32 -35.34
CA ASN A 710 46.34 -25.52 -34.96
C ASN A 710 45.91 -25.59 -33.45
N PRO A 711 44.60 -25.68 -33.12
CA PRO A 711 44.08 -25.43 -31.76
C PRO A 711 43.65 -26.63 -30.84
N ASP A 712 43.56 -27.88 -31.31
CA ASP A 712 43.16 -29.07 -30.48
C ASP A 712 44.08 -30.28 -30.78
N SER A 713 44.65 -30.88 -29.72
CA SER A 713 45.63 -31.97 -29.77
C SER A 713 45.08 -33.37 -29.44
N ASP A 714 44.09 -33.47 -28.55
CA ASP A 714 43.63 -34.73 -27.93
C ASP A 714 42.37 -35.30 -28.63
N ASN A 715 41.49 -34.43 -29.13
CA ASN A 715 40.22 -34.72 -29.81
C ASN A 715 39.06 -35.22 -28.91
N ASP A 716 39.07 -34.98 -27.59
CA ASP A 716 37.88 -35.16 -26.75
C ASP A 716 36.81 -34.07 -26.92
N GLY A 717 37.23 -32.85 -27.31
CA GLY A 717 36.40 -31.68 -27.52
C GLY A 717 36.92 -30.37 -26.93
N LEU A 718 38.05 -30.38 -26.21
CA LEU A 718 38.66 -29.18 -25.62
C LEU A 718 39.85 -28.65 -26.44
N LEU A 719 40.15 -27.36 -26.30
CA LEU A 719 41.30 -26.71 -26.96
C LEU A 719 42.54 -26.78 -26.07
N ASP A 720 43.74 -26.81 -26.68
CA ASP A 720 45.03 -26.90 -25.99
C ASP A 720 45.21 -25.80 -24.92
N GLY A 721 44.66 -24.60 -25.17
CA GLY A 721 44.67 -23.47 -24.23
C GLY A 721 43.77 -23.68 -23.00
N HIS A 722 42.60 -24.31 -23.16
CA HIS A 722 41.63 -24.55 -22.07
C HIS A 722 42.04 -25.70 -21.14
N GLU A 723 42.50 -26.83 -21.69
CA GLU A 723 42.89 -27.99 -20.87
C GLU A 723 44.07 -27.67 -19.94
N TYR A 724 44.98 -26.80 -20.39
CA TYR A 724 46.09 -26.30 -19.58
C TYR A 724 45.62 -25.47 -18.37
N GLU A 725 44.44 -24.87 -18.43
CA GLU A 725 43.86 -24.02 -17.38
C GLU A 725 43.13 -24.83 -16.30
N ILE A 726 42.44 -25.92 -16.67
CA ILE A 726 41.52 -26.66 -15.78
C ILE A 726 42.11 -27.94 -15.12
N PHE A 727 43.38 -28.27 -15.38
CA PHE A 727 44.09 -29.43 -14.82
C PHE A 727 43.60 -30.83 -15.24
N THR A 728 42.75 -30.93 -16.27
CA THR A 728 42.67 -32.15 -17.10
C THR A 728 44.03 -32.40 -17.79
N ASP A 729 44.25 -33.59 -18.36
CA ASP A 729 45.48 -33.88 -19.13
C ASP A 729 45.19 -33.64 -20.61
N PRO A 730 45.89 -32.73 -21.33
CA PRO A 730 45.71 -32.42 -22.77
C PRO A 730 46.01 -33.57 -23.76
N ASN A 731 45.75 -34.80 -23.33
CA ASN A 731 46.07 -36.10 -23.91
C ASN A 731 45.18 -37.26 -23.34
N LYS A 732 44.09 -36.98 -22.59
CA LYS A 732 43.21 -37.97 -21.94
C LYS A 732 41.76 -37.43 -21.82
N SER A 733 40.76 -38.32 -21.95
CA SER A 733 39.37 -37.96 -22.33
C SER A 733 38.21 -38.47 -21.42
N ASP A 734 38.46 -38.81 -20.15
CA ASP A 734 37.52 -39.37 -19.12
C ASP A 734 38.35 -39.62 -17.85
N THR A 735 38.11 -38.90 -16.74
CA THR A 735 39.04 -38.84 -15.59
C THR A 735 38.68 -39.55 -14.29
N ASP A 736 37.42 -39.73 -13.93
CA ASP A 736 37.01 -40.33 -12.65
C ASP A 736 36.25 -41.67 -12.74
N ASP A 737 35.91 -42.13 -13.94
CA ASP A 737 35.16 -43.37 -14.23
C ASP A 737 33.66 -43.36 -13.78
N ASP A 738 32.97 -42.20 -13.70
CA ASP A 738 31.54 -42.11 -13.35
C ASP A 738 30.59 -42.69 -14.45
N GLY A 739 30.88 -42.41 -15.73
CA GLY A 739 30.02 -42.68 -16.88
C GLY A 739 30.04 -41.63 -18.00
N LEU A 740 30.68 -40.48 -17.78
CA LEU A 740 30.78 -39.33 -18.69
C LEU A 740 32.18 -39.28 -19.36
N LEU A 741 32.64 -38.12 -19.84
CA LEU A 741 33.94 -37.93 -20.52
C LEU A 741 34.46 -36.52 -20.19
N ASP A 742 35.78 -36.32 -20.02
CA ASP A 742 36.36 -35.01 -19.65
C ASP A 742 35.79 -33.86 -20.52
N GLY A 743 35.95 -33.94 -21.84
CA GLY A 743 35.36 -32.99 -22.79
C GLY A 743 33.83 -33.02 -22.92
N SER A 744 33.10 -34.00 -22.37
CA SER A 744 31.63 -33.96 -22.25
C SER A 744 31.14 -33.40 -20.92
N GLU A 745 31.98 -33.36 -19.90
CA GLU A 745 31.70 -32.76 -18.59
C GLU A 745 32.10 -31.28 -18.61
N VAL A 746 33.21 -30.95 -19.29
CA VAL A 746 33.70 -29.57 -19.49
C VAL A 746 33.01 -28.85 -20.65
N ASN A 747 32.54 -29.54 -21.70
CA ASN A 747 31.54 -28.97 -22.64
C ASN A 747 30.08 -29.27 -22.21
N GLY A 748 29.93 -29.99 -21.10
CA GLY A 748 28.73 -30.30 -20.35
C GLY A 748 27.67 -31.24 -20.97
N VAL A 749 26.95 -31.92 -20.08
CA VAL A 749 26.08 -33.07 -20.37
C VAL A 749 24.62 -32.69 -20.47
N ASN A 750 23.94 -33.30 -21.45
CA ASN A 750 22.58 -32.92 -21.84
C ASN A 750 21.57 -34.04 -21.53
N ILE A 751 20.68 -33.78 -20.59
CA ILE A 751 19.58 -34.66 -20.20
C ILE A 751 18.45 -34.52 -21.22
N THR A 752 17.94 -35.65 -21.74
CA THR A 752 16.99 -35.64 -22.86
C THR A 752 15.68 -36.38 -22.55
N GLY A 753 14.57 -35.64 -22.65
CA GLY A 753 13.20 -36.11 -22.42
C GLY A 753 12.57 -36.85 -23.60
N SER A 754 11.36 -37.40 -23.41
CA SER A 754 10.58 -38.03 -24.48
C SER A 754 9.08 -37.78 -24.32
N VAL A 755 8.61 -36.68 -24.94
CA VAL A 755 7.23 -36.17 -25.10
C VAL A 755 6.47 -35.81 -23.81
N PRO A 756 5.69 -34.69 -23.80
CA PRO A 756 5.07 -34.01 -24.95
C PRO A 756 5.97 -33.11 -25.81
N SER A 757 7.00 -32.50 -25.23
CA SER A 757 8.04 -31.73 -25.92
C SER A 757 9.35 -32.53 -26.00
N TYR A 758 10.21 -32.20 -26.97
CA TYR A 758 11.62 -32.62 -26.92
C TYR A 758 12.37 -31.54 -26.16
N TYR A 759 12.42 -31.65 -24.84
CA TYR A 759 13.26 -30.79 -24.02
C TYR A 759 14.65 -31.43 -23.86
N THR A 760 15.65 -30.56 -23.75
CA THR A 760 17.04 -30.89 -23.47
C THR A 760 17.48 -29.88 -22.43
N ILE A 761 17.79 -30.38 -21.24
CA ILE A 761 18.25 -29.60 -20.08
C ILE A 761 19.73 -29.93 -19.84
N GLY A 762 20.47 -28.94 -19.36
CA GLY A 762 21.93 -28.87 -19.51
C GLY A 762 22.35 -28.02 -20.72
N PRO A 763 23.65 -27.96 -21.08
CA PRO A 763 24.76 -28.73 -20.52
C PRO A 763 24.98 -28.49 -19.02
N PHE A 764 24.99 -29.57 -18.23
CA PHE A 764 25.43 -29.58 -16.84
C PHE A 764 26.93 -29.92 -16.78
N TYR A 765 27.65 -29.44 -15.78
CA TYR A 765 29.11 -29.58 -15.70
C TYR A 765 29.50 -30.31 -14.40
N PRO A 766 29.16 -31.61 -14.27
CA PRO A 766 29.65 -32.43 -13.17
C PRO A 766 31.17 -32.41 -13.14
N ASN A 767 31.71 -32.61 -11.94
CA ASN A 767 33.14 -32.47 -11.72
C ASN A 767 33.86 -33.71 -12.26
N PRO A 768 34.75 -33.63 -13.27
CA PRO A 768 35.45 -34.79 -13.88
C PRO A 768 36.53 -35.42 -12.98
N LEU A 769 36.34 -35.32 -11.67
CA LEU A 769 37.16 -35.81 -10.58
C LEU A 769 36.31 -36.40 -9.42
N ASP A 770 34.97 -36.39 -9.48
CA ASP A 770 34.07 -36.85 -8.41
C ASP A 770 32.77 -37.48 -8.95
N ASN A 771 32.27 -38.55 -8.31
CA ASN A 771 31.27 -39.45 -8.91
C ASN A 771 29.82 -39.27 -8.38
N ASP A 772 29.64 -38.28 -7.52
CA ASP A 772 28.45 -37.92 -6.75
C ASP A 772 28.69 -36.44 -6.39
N THR A 773 28.55 -35.56 -7.40
CA THR A 773 29.06 -34.19 -7.35
C THR A 773 28.34 -33.34 -6.30
N ASP A 774 27.06 -33.60 -6.01
CA ASP A 774 26.24 -32.79 -5.09
C ASP A 774 25.92 -33.44 -3.73
N ASN A 775 26.07 -34.77 -3.61
CA ASN A 775 25.87 -35.55 -2.38
C ASN A 775 24.40 -35.66 -1.88
N ASP A 776 23.40 -35.55 -2.78
CA ASP A 776 21.98 -35.78 -2.45
C ASP A 776 21.67 -37.25 -2.07
N GLY A 777 22.41 -38.20 -2.67
CA GLY A 777 22.23 -39.64 -2.52
C GLY A 777 22.05 -40.43 -3.83
N LEU A 778 22.11 -39.78 -4.98
CA LEU A 778 22.13 -40.34 -6.33
C LEU A 778 23.59 -40.47 -6.84
N ASP A 779 23.79 -40.56 -8.16
CA ASP A 779 25.12 -40.51 -8.79
C ASP A 779 24.98 -39.84 -10.16
N ASP A 780 26.00 -39.09 -10.60
CA ASP A 780 25.87 -38.12 -11.70
C ASP A 780 25.31 -38.76 -12.99
N GLY A 781 25.73 -40.00 -13.26
CA GLY A 781 25.20 -40.83 -14.35
C GLY A 781 23.75 -41.31 -14.13
N THR A 782 23.37 -41.70 -12.90
CA THR A 782 21.98 -42.05 -12.56
C THR A 782 21.05 -40.87 -12.79
N GLU A 783 21.47 -39.65 -12.47
CA GLU A 783 20.63 -38.46 -12.60
C GLU A 783 20.42 -38.10 -14.07
N VAL A 784 21.52 -38.00 -14.82
CA VAL A 784 21.52 -37.71 -16.25
C VAL A 784 20.71 -38.74 -17.06
N TYR A 785 20.71 -40.01 -16.65
CA TYR A 785 20.07 -41.09 -17.41
C TYR A 785 18.74 -41.63 -16.82
N THR A 786 18.36 -41.30 -15.58
CA THR A 786 17.22 -41.95 -14.86
C THR A 786 16.21 -40.97 -14.28
N THR A 787 16.57 -40.16 -13.27
CA THR A 787 15.65 -39.17 -12.64
C THR A 787 15.42 -38.00 -13.58
N ARG A 788 16.45 -37.62 -14.37
CA ARG A 788 16.54 -36.43 -15.24
C ARG A 788 16.76 -35.13 -14.49
N THR A 789 17.50 -35.20 -13.40
CA THR A 789 17.88 -34.08 -12.54
C THR A 789 19.33 -33.66 -12.77
N ASP A 790 19.72 -32.46 -12.33
CA ASP A 790 21.07 -31.91 -12.52
C ASP A 790 22.05 -32.55 -11.53
N PRO A 791 23.06 -33.32 -12.01
CA PRO A 791 24.01 -34.00 -11.14
C PRO A 791 24.92 -33.08 -10.30
N THR A 792 24.75 -31.78 -10.41
CA THR A 792 25.53 -30.77 -9.68
C THR A 792 24.70 -29.96 -8.69
N ASN A 793 23.41 -30.28 -8.54
CA ASN A 793 22.46 -29.53 -7.74
C ASN A 793 21.55 -30.50 -6.97
N PRO A 794 21.69 -30.63 -5.64
CA PRO A 794 21.06 -31.70 -4.87
C PRO A 794 19.55 -31.52 -4.67
N ASP A 795 18.96 -30.50 -5.28
CA ASP A 795 17.61 -29.96 -5.14
C ASP A 795 17.31 -29.27 -6.49
N PHE A 796 16.91 -30.07 -7.48
CA PHE A 796 17.03 -29.73 -8.91
C PHE A 796 16.04 -28.64 -9.36
N ASP A 797 14.82 -28.66 -8.83
CA ASP A 797 13.82 -27.63 -9.08
C ASP A 797 13.88 -26.48 -8.06
N GLY A 798 14.63 -26.64 -6.97
CA GLY A 798 15.04 -25.55 -6.07
C GLY A 798 14.02 -25.22 -4.98
N ASP A 799 13.17 -26.19 -4.65
CA ASP A 799 12.01 -26.03 -3.76
C ASP A 799 12.43 -26.03 -2.27
N GLY A 800 13.52 -26.73 -1.92
CA GLY A 800 14.05 -26.90 -0.57
C GLY A 800 14.11 -28.36 -0.08
N LEU A 801 13.51 -29.28 -0.83
CA LEU A 801 13.65 -30.72 -0.72
C LEU A 801 14.74 -31.16 -1.70
N THR A 802 15.65 -32.02 -1.24
CA THR A 802 16.62 -32.61 -2.17
C THR A 802 15.93 -33.62 -3.09
N ASP A 803 16.39 -33.84 -4.32
CA ASP A 803 15.85 -34.85 -5.25
C ASP A 803 15.69 -36.24 -4.57
N GLY A 804 16.74 -36.62 -3.82
CA GLY A 804 16.80 -37.84 -3.03
C GLY A 804 15.82 -37.89 -1.86
N MET A 805 15.26 -36.77 -1.41
CA MET A 805 14.17 -36.72 -0.43
C MET A 805 12.82 -36.96 -1.08
N GLU A 806 12.50 -36.27 -2.17
CA GLU A 806 11.22 -36.39 -2.85
C GLU A 806 11.00 -37.79 -3.41
N VAL A 807 11.99 -38.30 -4.16
CA VAL A 807 11.98 -39.63 -4.78
C VAL A 807 11.84 -40.75 -3.74
N ASN A 808 12.37 -40.56 -2.53
CA ASN A 808 12.42 -41.62 -1.50
C ASN A 808 11.40 -41.46 -0.35
N PHE A 809 10.87 -40.26 -0.08
CA PHE A 809 10.03 -39.96 1.09
C PHE A 809 8.69 -39.31 0.77
N TYR A 810 8.67 -38.12 0.15
CA TYR A 810 7.45 -37.31 0.00
C TYR A 810 6.59 -37.71 -1.19
N LEU A 811 7.18 -38.27 -2.25
CA LEU A 811 6.52 -38.71 -3.50
C LEU A 811 6.00 -37.56 -4.39
N THR A 812 6.48 -36.35 -4.10
CA THR A 812 6.54 -35.16 -4.95
C THR A 812 7.47 -35.38 -6.16
N SER A 813 7.61 -34.37 -7.02
CA SER A 813 8.26 -34.48 -8.32
C SER A 813 9.59 -33.69 -8.39
N PRO A 814 10.76 -34.36 -8.43
CA PRO A 814 12.10 -33.73 -8.34
C PRO A 814 12.54 -33.03 -9.63
N VAL A 815 11.60 -32.44 -10.35
CA VAL A 815 11.76 -31.70 -11.62
C VAL A 815 10.67 -30.64 -11.77
N ASP A 816 9.89 -30.40 -10.73
CA ASP A 816 8.61 -29.69 -10.69
C ASP A 816 8.33 -29.29 -9.22
N ALA A 817 8.93 -28.18 -8.78
CA ALA A 817 8.95 -27.68 -7.38
C ALA A 817 7.57 -27.43 -6.72
N ASP A 818 6.50 -27.64 -7.48
CA ASP A 818 5.10 -27.35 -7.21
C ASP A 818 4.31 -28.50 -7.88
N THR A 819 4.03 -29.56 -7.12
CA THR A 819 3.56 -30.84 -7.68
C THR A 819 2.12 -30.77 -8.23
N ASP A 820 1.27 -29.86 -7.73
CA ASP A 820 -0.14 -29.71 -8.15
C ASP A 820 -0.46 -28.45 -8.97
N HIS A 821 0.50 -27.52 -9.05
CA HIS A 821 0.59 -26.33 -9.91
C HIS A 821 -0.21 -25.12 -9.41
N ASP A 822 -0.15 -24.84 -8.12
CA ASP A 822 -0.86 -23.77 -7.42
C ASP A 822 -0.02 -22.48 -7.20
N ASN A 823 1.30 -22.56 -7.41
CA ASN A 823 2.37 -21.56 -7.18
C ASN A 823 2.93 -21.44 -5.74
N VAL A 824 2.63 -22.38 -4.84
CA VAL A 824 3.42 -22.67 -3.62
C VAL A 824 4.39 -23.80 -3.93
N THR A 825 5.53 -23.88 -3.23
CA THR A 825 6.44 -25.02 -3.40
C THR A 825 6.12 -26.16 -2.45
N ASP A 826 6.33 -27.40 -2.88
CA ASP A 826 6.05 -28.61 -2.09
C ASP A 826 6.70 -28.52 -0.67
N TYR A 827 7.91 -27.95 -0.57
CA TYR A 827 8.60 -27.64 0.67
C TYR A 827 7.83 -26.65 1.57
N GLU A 828 7.34 -25.54 1.02
CA GLU A 828 6.68 -24.47 1.77
C GLU A 828 5.36 -24.95 2.38
N GLU A 829 4.62 -25.79 1.65
CA GLU A 829 3.39 -26.42 2.13
C GLU A 829 3.65 -27.41 3.27
N ILE A 830 4.66 -28.26 3.11
CA ILE A 830 5.02 -29.28 4.11
C ILE A 830 5.64 -28.65 5.37
N PHE A 831 6.42 -27.57 5.24
CA PHE A 831 7.29 -27.10 6.31
C PHE A 831 7.08 -25.67 6.83
N GLN A 832 6.54 -24.74 6.02
CA GLN A 832 6.05 -23.38 6.37
C GLN A 832 6.19 -22.44 5.17
N TRP A 833 5.14 -21.66 4.85
CA TRP A 833 5.21 -20.54 3.92
C TRP A 833 6.33 -19.53 4.29
N ASN A 834 7.27 -19.30 3.38
CA ASN A 834 8.43 -18.47 3.65
C ASN A 834 8.20 -17.04 3.15
N TRP A 835 7.70 -16.17 4.03
CA TRP A 835 7.32 -14.78 3.72
C TRP A 835 8.53 -13.92 3.31
N ALA A 836 8.89 -13.97 2.03
CA ALA A 836 9.86 -13.08 1.43
C ALA A 836 9.25 -11.67 1.31
N VAL A 837 9.74 -10.73 2.13
CA VAL A 837 9.23 -9.36 2.24
C VAL A 837 9.27 -8.62 0.89
N LEU A 838 8.12 -8.58 0.21
CA LEU A 838 7.86 -7.72 -0.95
C LEU A 838 7.58 -6.28 -0.48
N ARG A 839 8.63 -5.52 -0.18
CA ARG A 839 8.52 -4.06 -0.12
C ARG A 839 8.46 -3.50 -1.55
N VAL A 840 7.26 -3.15 -2.01
CA VAL A 840 7.08 -2.25 -3.15
C VAL A 840 7.20 -0.82 -2.64
N PRO A 841 8.11 0.02 -3.18
CA PRO A 841 8.33 1.36 -2.64
C PRO A 841 7.30 2.39 -3.15
N LEU A 842 7.08 3.41 -2.32
CA LEU A 842 6.05 4.44 -2.35
C LEU A 842 6.23 5.49 -3.48
N ASN A 843 6.31 5.04 -4.74
CA ASN A 843 6.77 5.86 -5.87
C ASN A 843 5.66 6.32 -6.84
N TYR A 844 4.38 6.22 -6.46
CA TYR A 844 3.25 6.59 -7.31
C TYR A 844 2.21 7.37 -6.51
N PHE A 845 1.77 8.50 -7.09
CA PHE A 845 0.78 9.47 -6.58
C PHE A 845 1.31 10.49 -5.54
N VAL A 846 0.68 11.68 -5.53
CA VAL A 846 1.29 12.98 -5.19
C VAL A 846 0.21 13.96 -4.70
N GLN A 847 0.55 14.77 -3.68
CA GLN A 847 -0.10 15.99 -3.13
C GLN A 847 -1.15 15.88 -2.00
N GLU A 848 -0.86 16.63 -0.93
CA GLU A 848 -1.67 17.12 0.22
C GLU A 848 -1.91 18.66 0.08
N PRO A 849 -2.67 19.44 0.93
CA PRO A 849 -2.89 19.39 2.42
C PRO A 849 -4.31 19.93 2.92
N PRO A 850 -4.53 20.57 4.13
CA PRO A 850 -4.51 20.07 5.54
C PRO A 850 -5.71 20.47 6.50
N GLY A 851 -5.92 19.74 7.63
CA GLY A 851 -6.15 20.35 8.99
C GLY A 851 -7.51 20.33 9.79
N TYR A 852 -7.54 19.62 10.96
CA TYR A 852 -8.33 19.83 12.23
C TYR A 852 -9.89 19.54 12.31
N PRO A 853 -10.56 19.41 13.50
CA PRO A 853 -10.46 18.40 14.58
C PRO A 853 -11.83 17.76 15.07
N GLU A 854 -11.80 16.88 16.09
CA GLU A 854 -12.71 15.74 16.44
C GLU A 854 -14.16 15.91 17.11
N PRO A 855 -14.97 14.81 17.31
CA PRO A 855 -16.45 14.81 17.43
C PRO A 855 -17.09 14.82 18.86
N PRO A 856 -18.45 14.87 18.99
CA PRO A 856 -19.22 13.63 19.33
C PRO A 856 -20.67 13.52 18.75
N ARG A 857 -21.30 12.33 18.97
CA ARG A 857 -22.44 11.67 18.27
C ARG A 857 -23.92 12.14 18.44
N GLU A 858 -24.72 11.70 17.45
CA GLU A 858 -26.09 11.09 17.47
C GLU A 858 -27.40 11.91 17.17
N ASP A 859 -27.98 11.57 16.01
CA ASP A 859 -29.40 11.32 15.64
C ASP A 859 -30.57 12.32 15.85
N ASN A 860 -31.27 12.57 14.73
CA ASN A 860 -32.49 13.38 14.52
C ASN A 860 -32.26 14.89 14.35
N ILE A 861 -31.47 15.24 13.35
CA ILE A 861 -31.16 16.63 12.98
C ILE A 861 -32.09 17.08 11.82
N PRO A 862 -32.87 18.17 11.97
CA PRO A 862 -33.71 18.74 10.91
C PRO A 862 -32.92 19.10 9.64
N HIS A 863 -33.57 19.18 8.47
CA HIS A 863 -32.92 19.53 7.19
C HIS A 863 -32.08 20.82 7.30
N GLU A 864 -32.68 21.86 7.89
CA GLU A 864 -32.07 23.17 8.23
C GLU A 864 -30.84 23.10 9.18
N GLU A 865 -30.59 21.96 9.82
CA GLU A 865 -29.42 21.73 10.69
C GLU A 865 -28.43 20.67 10.11
N ARG A 866 -28.79 19.90 9.06
CA ARG A 866 -27.96 18.83 8.48
C ARG A 866 -26.64 19.32 7.89
N HIS A 867 -26.64 20.49 7.26
CA HIS A 867 -25.43 21.11 6.72
C HIS A 867 -24.31 21.24 7.79
N ASN A 868 -24.65 21.48 9.06
CA ASN A 868 -23.69 21.55 10.17
C ASN A 868 -23.19 20.17 10.67
N VAL A 869 -23.77 19.08 10.18
CA VAL A 869 -23.30 17.69 10.42
C VAL A 869 -22.28 17.32 9.36
N VAL A 870 -22.56 17.73 8.12
CA VAL A 870 -21.79 17.46 6.90
C VAL A 870 -20.44 18.16 6.96
N THR A 871 -20.37 19.41 7.45
CA THR A 871 -19.10 20.10 7.78
C THR A 871 -18.26 19.41 8.88
N ARG A 872 -18.72 18.27 9.42
CA ARG A 872 -18.04 17.49 10.46
C ARG A 872 -17.73 16.05 10.03
N TYR A 873 -18.02 15.66 8.79
CA TYR A 873 -18.06 14.25 8.40
C TYR A 873 -17.05 13.86 7.32
N ILE A 874 -16.84 14.71 6.31
CA ILE A 874 -16.29 14.28 5.01
C ILE A 874 -14.76 14.17 4.94
N GLY A 875 -14.03 14.86 5.83
CA GLY A 875 -12.56 14.75 5.87
C GLY A 875 -12.01 13.55 6.65
N TYR A 876 -12.86 12.59 7.05
CA TYR A 876 -12.54 11.67 8.16
C TYR A 876 -12.03 10.27 7.77
N TYR A 877 -12.34 9.76 6.56
CA TYR A 877 -11.95 8.39 6.15
C TYR A 877 -10.86 8.32 5.07
N PHE A 878 -10.72 9.34 4.22
CA PHE A 878 -10.01 9.26 2.93
C PHE A 878 -8.49 8.96 2.96
N GLU A 879 -7.84 9.01 4.12
CA GLU A 879 -6.41 8.69 4.28
C GLU A 879 -6.09 7.68 5.39
N ARG A 880 -7.09 7.09 6.07
CA ARG A 880 -6.83 6.23 7.26
C ARG A 880 -6.40 4.79 6.97
N PHE A 881 -6.50 4.31 5.72
CA PHE A 881 -6.22 2.91 5.38
C PHE A 881 -5.15 2.68 4.30
N LYS A 882 -4.61 3.72 3.63
CA LYS A 882 -3.66 3.52 2.52
C LYS A 882 -2.40 2.72 2.87
N PHE A 883 -1.98 2.64 4.16
CA PHE A 883 -0.64 2.14 4.53
C PHE A 883 -0.56 1.11 5.67
N ARG A 884 -1.63 0.37 6.01
CA ARG A 884 -1.53 -0.81 6.90
C ARG A 884 -1.98 -2.11 6.22
N ILE A 885 -1.18 -2.60 5.27
CA ILE A 885 -1.07 -4.05 5.07
C ILE A 885 -0.14 -4.57 6.18
N THR A 886 -0.71 -4.87 7.36
CA THR A 886 -0.07 -5.79 8.30
C THR A 886 -0.10 -7.18 7.63
N PRO A 887 1.04 -7.76 7.22
CA PRO A 887 1.01 -9.10 6.63
C PRO A 887 0.49 -10.10 7.67
N PHE A 888 -0.55 -10.86 7.31
CA PHE A 888 -1.20 -11.88 8.13
C PHE A 888 -0.23 -13.04 8.47
N ARG A 889 0.70 -12.82 9.41
CA ARG A 889 1.86 -13.71 9.68
C ARG A 889 1.50 -14.96 10.49
N GLY A 890 0.44 -15.65 10.11
CA GLY A 890 0.14 -17.01 10.55
C GLY A 890 1.13 -18.04 10.02
N LYS A 891 1.19 -19.21 10.67
CA LYS A 891 1.84 -20.41 10.14
C LYS A 891 0.79 -21.30 9.48
N TYR A 892 0.63 -21.11 8.18
CA TYR A 892 -0.25 -21.93 7.35
C TYR A 892 0.50 -23.16 6.80
N TYR A 893 -0.25 -24.25 6.60
CA TYR A 893 0.22 -25.52 6.05
C TYR A 893 -0.90 -26.09 5.17
N THR A 894 -0.55 -26.44 3.93
CA THR A 894 -1.46 -26.90 2.87
C THR A 894 -1.07 -28.34 2.45
N ASP A 895 -1.80 -29.00 1.56
CA ASP A 895 -1.47 -30.36 1.06
C ASP A 895 -0.89 -30.24 -0.36
N PRO A 896 0.40 -30.59 -0.62
CA PRO A 896 1.10 -30.42 -1.91
C PRO A 896 0.64 -31.38 -3.04
N LEU A 897 -0.67 -31.62 -3.06
CA LEU A 897 -1.44 -32.50 -3.92
C LEU A 897 -2.91 -31.99 -4.10
N ASP A 898 -3.31 -30.89 -3.45
CA ASP A 898 -4.66 -30.29 -3.45
C ASP A 898 -4.57 -28.73 -3.54
N PRO A 899 -4.68 -28.12 -4.73
CA PRO A 899 -4.25 -26.74 -5.03
C PRO A 899 -5.29 -25.65 -4.68
N ASP A 900 -6.18 -25.91 -3.72
CA ASP A 900 -7.30 -25.03 -3.29
C ASP A 900 -7.82 -25.62 -1.96
N THR A 901 -7.23 -25.21 -0.84
CA THR A 901 -7.40 -25.85 0.48
C THR A 901 -8.78 -25.58 1.11
N ASP A 902 -9.44 -24.46 0.80
CA ASP A 902 -10.71 -24.06 1.42
C ASP A 902 -11.94 -23.97 0.49
N ASP A 903 -11.79 -24.31 -0.80
CA ASP A 903 -12.83 -24.38 -1.84
C ASP A 903 -13.42 -22.99 -2.26
N ASP A 904 -12.74 -21.85 -2.01
CA ASP A 904 -13.24 -20.50 -2.36
C ASP A 904 -13.05 -20.09 -3.85
N ASN A 905 -12.27 -20.88 -4.61
CA ASN A 905 -11.84 -20.67 -6.01
C ASN A 905 -10.60 -19.77 -6.21
N LEU A 906 -9.86 -19.41 -5.17
CA LEU A 906 -8.49 -18.85 -5.16
C LEU A 906 -7.55 -20.00 -4.77
N SER A 907 -6.49 -20.26 -5.53
CA SER A 907 -5.55 -21.34 -5.16
C SER A 907 -4.60 -20.88 -4.06
N ASP A 908 -4.07 -21.79 -3.22
CA ASP A 908 -3.28 -21.42 -2.04
C ASP A 908 -2.06 -20.53 -2.39
N GLY A 909 -1.47 -20.69 -3.59
CA GLY A 909 -0.44 -19.80 -4.14
C GLY A 909 -0.94 -18.46 -4.72
N GLU A 910 -2.19 -18.37 -5.17
CA GLU A 910 -2.85 -17.08 -5.43
C GLU A 910 -3.16 -16.38 -4.10
N GLU A 911 -3.64 -17.09 -3.09
CA GLU A 911 -3.88 -16.56 -1.74
C GLU A 911 -2.61 -16.05 -1.08
N LYS A 912 -1.51 -16.80 -1.17
CA LYS A 912 -0.18 -16.36 -0.76
C LYS A 912 0.28 -15.08 -1.47
N PHE A 913 -0.14 -14.86 -2.72
CA PHE A 913 0.13 -13.63 -3.46
C PHE A 913 -0.77 -12.47 -3.01
N HIS A 914 -2.06 -12.72 -2.81
CA HIS A 914 -3.03 -11.73 -2.32
C HIS A 914 -2.89 -11.45 -0.81
N SER A 915 -2.16 -12.29 -0.07
CA SER A 915 -2.03 -12.29 1.40
C SER A 915 -3.34 -12.58 2.15
N THR A 916 -4.17 -13.45 1.58
CA THR A 916 -5.39 -14.00 2.21
C THR A 916 -5.07 -15.26 3.02
N ASN A 917 -6.07 -15.84 3.69
CA ASN A 917 -5.90 -16.97 4.60
C ASN A 917 -6.37 -18.30 3.97
N PRO A 918 -5.47 -19.25 3.64
CA PRO A 918 -5.75 -20.50 2.90
C PRO A 918 -6.51 -21.57 3.68
N ASN A 919 -7.27 -21.15 4.69
CA ASN A 919 -8.13 -21.97 5.52
C ASN A 919 -9.45 -21.23 5.85
N ASN A 920 -9.72 -20.09 5.21
CA ASN A 920 -10.83 -19.19 5.48
C ASN A 920 -11.20 -18.34 4.24
N ASN A 921 -12.20 -18.84 3.53
CA ASN A 921 -12.78 -18.40 2.25
C ASN A 921 -13.45 -17.00 2.22
N ASP A 922 -13.17 -16.14 3.19
CA ASP A 922 -13.78 -14.82 3.47
C ASP A 922 -12.89 -14.11 4.51
N THR A 923 -11.74 -13.59 4.05
CA THR A 923 -10.62 -13.13 4.90
C THR A 923 -10.98 -11.92 5.76
N ASP A 924 -11.70 -10.95 5.20
CA ASP A 924 -11.99 -9.68 5.87
C ASP A 924 -13.41 -9.57 6.47
N ARG A 925 -14.32 -10.48 6.07
CA ARG A 925 -15.67 -10.68 6.62
C ARG A 925 -16.71 -9.64 6.22
N ASP A 926 -16.52 -9.00 5.07
CA ASP A 926 -17.52 -8.12 4.45
C ASP A 926 -18.77 -8.90 3.95
N GLY A 927 -18.60 -10.17 3.57
CA GLY A 927 -19.62 -11.09 3.06
C GLY A 927 -19.47 -11.52 1.59
N LEU A 928 -18.39 -11.14 0.92
CA LEU A 928 -17.92 -11.73 -0.35
C LEU A 928 -17.05 -12.97 -0.07
N LEU A 929 -16.34 -13.45 -1.09
CA LEU A 929 -15.36 -14.54 -0.99
C LEU A 929 -14.09 -14.04 -1.68
N ASP A 930 -12.92 -14.29 -1.11
CA ASP A 930 -11.65 -13.75 -1.60
C ASP A 930 -11.43 -14.02 -3.11
N GLY A 931 -11.80 -15.23 -3.55
CA GLY A 931 -11.78 -15.65 -4.95
C GLY A 931 -12.79 -14.96 -5.85
N ASP A 932 -13.98 -14.59 -5.36
CA ASP A 932 -14.96 -13.78 -6.10
C ASP A 932 -14.53 -12.30 -6.14
N GLU A 933 -13.98 -11.76 -5.05
CA GLU A 933 -13.40 -10.42 -4.99
C GLU A 933 -12.29 -10.23 -6.01
N VAL A 934 -11.23 -11.04 -5.94
CA VAL A 934 -10.10 -10.95 -6.88
C VAL A 934 -10.54 -11.13 -8.34
N LYS A 935 -11.47 -12.06 -8.62
CA LYS A 935 -11.74 -12.54 -9.99
C LYS A 935 -13.01 -11.99 -10.63
N VAL A 936 -13.92 -11.40 -9.86
CA VAL A 936 -15.21 -10.86 -10.34
C VAL A 936 -15.34 -9.37 -10.06
N TYR A 937 -15.07 -8.93 -8.83
CA TYR A 937 -15.32 -7.55 -8.37
C TYR A 937 -14.09 -6.65 -8.50
N HIS A 938 -12.89 -7.25 -8.43
CA HIS A 938 -11.57 -6.62 -8.44
C HIS A 938 -11.27 -5.74 -7.21
N THR A 939 -11.96 -6.03 -6.10
CA THR A 939 -11.71 -5.52 -4.75
C THR A 939 -10.50 -6.23 -4.11
N ASP A 940 -10.02 -5.72 -2.97
CA ASP A 940 -8.91 -6.27 -2.21
C ASP A 940 -9.46 -7.05 -1.00
N PRO A 941 -9.38 -8.40 -0.97
CA PRO A 941 -10.07 -9.29 -0.02
C PRO A 941 -9.50 -9.28 1.41
N ARG A 942 -8.96 -8.13 1.82
CA ARG A 942 -8.35 -7.83 3.11
C ARG A 942 -8.88 -6.50 3.66
N ILE A 943 -9.72 -5.81 2.88
CA ILE A 943 -10.18 -4.45 3.07
C ILE A 943 -11.69 -4.46 2.85
N PRO A 944 -12.51 -4.54 3.93
CA PRO A 944 -13.96 -4.69 3.82
C PRO A 944 -14.75 -3.57 3.12
N ASP A 945 -14.05 -2.51 2.68
CA ASP A 945 -14.52 -1.19 2.23
C ASP A 945 -13.38 -0.60 1.38
N CYS A 946 -13.35 -0.93 0.08
CA CYS A 946 -12.18 -0.72 -0.79
C CYS A 946 -12.02 0.71 -1.33
N ASP A 947 -13.10 1.49 -1.41
CA ASP A 947 -13.07 2.90 -1.82
C ASP A 947 -13.12 3.89 -0.64
N PHE A 948 -13.33 3.37 0.58
CA PHE A 948 -13.28 4.07 1.86
C PHE A 948 -14.41 5.09 2.07
N ASP A 949 -15.57 4.87 1.43
CA ASP A 949 -16.75 5.69 1.59
C ASP A 949 -17.55 5.38 2.89
N GLY A 950 -17.37 4.19 3.46
CA GLY A 950 -18.05 3.71 4.68
C GLY A 950 -19.17 2.69 4.46
N LEU A 951 -19.40 2.25 3.22
CA LEU A 951 -20.13 1.03 2.87
C LEU A 951 -19.14 -0.15 2.85
N LEU A 952 -19.68 -1.38 2.83
CA LEU A 952 -18.83 -2.57 2.68
C LEU A 952 -19.01 -3.11 1.26
N ASP A 953 -17.97 -3.57 0.58
CA ASP A 953 -18.04 -4.01 -0.81
C ASP A 953 -19.17 -5.05 -1.05
N GLY A 954 -19.31 -6.00 -0.12
CA GLY A 954 -20.34 -7.00 -0.06
C GLY A 954 -21.71 -6.49 0.38
N TYR A 955 -21.78 -5.38 1.13
CA TYR A 955 -23.03 -4.63 1.28
C TYR A 955 -23.43 -3.99 -0.05
N GLU A 956 -22.46 -3.45 -0.78
CA GLU A 956 -22.71 -2.69 -1.98
C GLU A 956 -23.25 -3.54 -3.11
N GLU A 957 -22.51 -4.56 -3.56
CA GLU A 957 -23.00 -5.42 -4.65
C GLU A 957 -24.28 -6.17 -4.24
N LEU A 958 -24.35 -6.69 -3.02
CA LEU A 958 -25.51 -7.48 -2.59
C LEU A 958 -26.74 -6.63 -2.20
N THR A 959 -26.60 -5.32 -1.94
CA THR A 959 -27.69 -4.48 -1.38
C THR A 959 -27.94 -3.14 -2.08
N SER A 960 -26.96 -2.24 -2.26
CA SER A 960 -27.18 -0.93 -2.92
C SER A 960 -27.06 -1.00 -4.44
N HIS A 961 -26.22 -1.89 -4.95
CA HIS A 961 -25.79 -2.00 -6.35
C HIS A 961 -24.97 -0.80 -6.86
N THR A 962 -24.20 -0.20 -5.96
CA THR A 962 -23.11 0.76 -6.19
C THR A 962 -21.82 0.03 -6.63
N GLU A 963 -20.79 0.74 -7.11
CA GLU A 963 -19.53 0.15 -7.60
C GLU A 963 -18.42 0.20 -6.51
N PRO A 964 -18.00 -0.93 -5.88
CA PRO A 964 -17.11 -0.96 -4.68
C PRO A 964 -15.65 -0.49 -4.83
N LEU A 965 -15.36 0.29 -5.87
CA LEU A 965 -14.06 0.85 -6.19
C LEU A 965 -14.17 2.33 -6.60
N ASP A 966 -15.36 2.91 -6.42
CA ASP A 966 -15.74 4.22 -6.93
C ASP A 966 -16.73 4.86 -5.94
N ASN A 967 -16.16 5.61 -4.99
CA ASN A 967 -16.84 6.15 -3.81
C ASN A 967 -17.95 7.20 -4.12
N ASP A 968 -18.34 7.37 -5.38
CA ASP A 968 -19.29 8.32 -5.97
C ASP A 968 -19.75 7.70 -7.31
N THR A 969 -20.63 6.70 -7.25
CA THR A 969 -20.94 5.81 -8.40
C THR A 969 -21.55 6.57 -9.61
N ASP A 970 -22.03 7.81 -9.44
CA ASP A 970 -22.68 8.58 -10.52
C ASP A 970 -22.02 9.93 -10.91
N ASP A 971 -20.78 10.16 -10.44
CA ASP A 971 -19.89 11.30 -10.75
C ASP A 971 -20.49 12.68 -10.35
N ASP A 972 -21.23 12.80 -9.24
CA ASP A 972 -21.90 14.04 -8.81
C ASP A 972 -21.15 14.84 -7.73
N GLY A 973 -20.37 14.16 -6.90
CA GLY A 973 -19.59 14.73 -5.79
C GLY A 973 -20.15 14.51 -4.39
N LEU A 974 -21.24 13.75 -4.24
CA LEU A 974 -21.62 13.07 -2.99
C LEU A 974 -21.09 11.64 -3.01
N THR A 975 -20.79 11.07 -1.83
CA THR A 975 -20.45 9.64 -1.77
C THR A 975 -21.69 8.77 -1.60
N ASP A 976 -21.61 7.53 -2.08
CA ASP A 976 -22.72 6.56 -2.04
C ASP A 976 -23.24 6.33 -0.60
N TYR A 977 -22.35 6.38 0.39
CA TYR A 977 -22.64 6.42 1.82
C TYR A 977 -23.44 7.65 2.21
N GLU A 978 -23.00 8.85 1.82
CA GLU A 978 -23.69 10.10 2.14
C GLU A 978 -25.10 10.09 1.57
N GLU A 979 -25.25 9.63 0.35
CA GLU A 979 -26.54 9.44 -0.31
C GLU A 979 -27.43 8.43 0.42
N LEU A 980 -26.91 7.26 0.77
CA LEU A 980 -27.69 6.20 1.42
C LEU A 980 -27.90 6.37 2.93
N ARG A 981 -27.12 7.23 3.61
CA ARG A 981 -27.12 7.37 5.08
C ARG A 981 -27.43 8.79 5.57
N ILE A 982 -27.11 9.84 4.82
CA ILE A 982 -27.30 11.24 5.21
C ILE A 982 -28.45 11.89 4.45
N TRP A 983 -28.43 11.83 3.12
CA TRP A 983 -29.34 12.59 2.24
C TRP A 983 -30.60 11.82 1.86
N ASN A 984 -30.47 10.50 1.61
CA ASN A 984 -31.50 9.61 1.06
C ASN A 984 -31.84 9.95 -0.41
N THR A 985 -30.83 10.27 -1.21
CA THR A 985 -30.82 10.37 -2.68
C THR A 985 -30.62 8.97 -3.30
N ASP A 986 -30.46 8.87 -4.63
CA ASP A 986 -30.34 7.60 -5.37
C ASP A 986 -28.96 7.53 -6.07
N PRO A 987 -27.96 6.82 -5.50
CA PRO A 987 -26.53 6.86 -5.88
C PRO A 987 -26.18 6.18 -7.20
N LEU A 988 -27.11 6.23 -8.15
CA LEU A 988 -27.02 5.73 -9.51
C LEU A 988 -27.64 6.76 -10.49
N ASN A 989 -27.91 7.97 -10.01
CA ASN A 989 -28.62 9.07 -10.66
C ASN A 989 -28.36 10.44 -9.96
N ASN A 990 -27.28 11.12 -10.40
CA ASN A 990 -26.84 12.50 -10.13
C ASN A 990 -27.83 13.69 -10.32
N ASP A 991 -29.13 13.47 -10.23
CA ASP A 991 -30.23 14.47 -10.30
C ASP A 991 -31.49 13.73 -9.82
N THR A 992 -31.58 13.46 -8.51
CA THR A 992 -32.58 12.53 -7.92
C THR A 992 -34.01 12.98 -8.21
N ASP A 993 -34.28 14.29 -8.23
CA ASP A 993 -35.63 14.82 -8.38
C ASP A 993 -35.98 15.39 -9.78
N ASN A 994 -34.98 15.44 -10.68
CA ASN A 994 -35.04 15.76 -12.11
C ASN A 994 -35.25 17.27 -12.41
N ASP A 995 -34.55 18.15 -11.69
CA ASP A 995 -34.61 19.61 -11.83
C ASP A 995 -33.47 20.25 -12.64
N ASN A 996 -32.45 19.46 -13.00
CA ASN A 996 -31.21 19.81 -13.71
C ASN A 996 -30.09 20.46 -12.87
N LEU A 997 -30.17 20.46 -11.55
CA LEU A 997 -29.00 20.50 -10.65
C LEU A 997 -28.51 19.06 -10.38
N THR A 998 -27.32 18.92 -9.80
CA THR A 998 -26.87 17.66 -9.20
C THR A 998 -27.14 17.67 -7.70
N ASP A 999 -27.34 16.51 -7.10
CA ASP A 999 -27.68 16.41 -5.68
C ASP A 999 -26.56 17.05 -4.80
N SER A 1000 -25.31 16.93 -5.22
CA SER A 1000 -24.12 17.65 -4.74
C SER A 1000 -24.17 19.18 -4.94
N ASP A 1001 -24.57 19.68 -6.11
CA ASP A 1001 -24.76 21.13 -6.38
C ASP A 1001 -25.83 21.74 -5.44
N GLU A 1002 -26.80 20.93 -5.01
CA GLU A 1002 -27.84 21.32 -4.05
C GLU A 1002 -27.36 21.25 -2.60
N VAL A 1003 -26.61 20.20 -2.23
CA VAL A 1003 -26.08 19.96 -0.87
C VAL A 1003 -24.93 20.90 -0.51
N TYR A 1004 -23.93 21.03 -1.38
CA TYR A 1004 -22.78 21.92 -1.21
C TYR A 1004 -23.03 23.32 -1.76
N GLY A 1005 -24.07 23.47 -2.57
CA GLY A 1005 -24.65 24.74 -2.94
C GLY A 1005 -24.00 25.44 -4.14
N SER A 1006 -24.85 25.84 -5.07
CA SER A 1006 -24.52 26.60 -6.28
C SER A 1006 -24.27 28.09 -6.04
N LEU A 1007 -23.55 28.74 -6.95
CA LEU A 1007 -23.27 30.18 -6.90
C LEU A 1007 -24.35 30.99 -7.64
N ALA A 1008 -25.24 31.65 -6.89
CA ALA A 1008 -26.25 32.57 -7.40
C ALA A 1008 -25.84 34.05 -7.23
N VAL A 1009 -26.44 34.96 -8.01
CA VAL A 1009 -26.12 36.40 -7.99
C VAL A 1009 -27.25 37.15 -7.29
N ILE A 1010 -27.12 37.32 -5.97
CA ILE A 1010 -28.16 37.90 -5.12
C ILE A 1010 -27.89 39.39 -4.88
N TYR A 1011 -28.92 40.23 -4.96
CA TYR A 1011 -28.82 41.63 -4.57
C TYR A 1011 -28.74 41.77 -3.04
N ASN A 1012 -27.59 42.20 -2.51
CA ASN A 1012 -27.43 42.37 -1.08
C ASN A 1012 -27.79 43.79 -0.64
N LEU A 1013 -28.97 43.91 -0.01
CA LEU A 1013 -29.52 45.15 0.55
C LEU A 1013 -28.57 45.91 1.49
N SER A 1014 -27.69 45.22 2.22
CA SER A 1014 -26.73 45.86 3.15
C SER A 1014 -25.41 46.28 2.49
N ALA A 1015 -25.03 45.66 1.37
CA ALA A 1015 -23.84 46.01 0.60
C ALA A 1015 -24.14 47.01 -0.54
N GLY A 1016 -25.42 47.23 -0.87
CA GLY A 1016 -25.85 48.16 -1.93
C GLY A 1016 -25.51 47.66 -3.34
N GLY A 1017 -25.54 46.34 -3.56
CA GLY A 1017 -25.18 45.75 -4.84
C GLY A 1017 -25.31 44.23 -4.90
N PHE A 1018 -25.26 43.72 -6.14
CA PHE A 1018 -25.20 42.29 -6.44
C PHE A 1018 -23.92 41.66 -5.89
N MET A 1019 -24.06 40.56 -5.15
CA MET A 1019 -22.96 39.73 -4.69
C MET A 1019 -23.18 38.29 -5.13
N LEU A 1020 -22.08 37.61 -5.46
CA LEU A 1020 -22.11 36.17 -5.69
C LEU A 1020 -22.23 35.47 -4.33
N MET A 1021 -23.27 34.69 -4.14
CA MET A 1021 -23.57 33.99 -2.89
C MET A 1021 -23.80 32.51 -3.18
N ARG A 1022 -23.36 31.65 -2.25
CA ARG A 1022 -23.64 30.22 -2.28
C ARG A 1022 -25.07 30.00 -1.75
N VAL A 1023 -25.93 29.40 -2.56
CA VAL A 1023 -27.30 28.99 -2.23
C VAL A 1023 -27.39 27.47 -2.30
N PHE A 1024 -28.33 26.88 -1.57
CA PHE A 1024 -28.53 25.43 -1.48
C PHE A 1024 -30.01 25.12 -1.79
N SER A 1025 -30.36 23.86 -1.99
CA SER A 1025 -31.74 23.39 -2.16
C SER A 1025 -31.94 22.00 -1.51
N ASP A 1026 -33.12 21.40 -1.63
CA ASP A 1026 -33.45 20.07 -1.11
C ASP A 1026 -33.44 19.07 -2.28
N PRO A 1027 -32.43 18.19 -2.44
CA PRO A 1027 -32.24 17.32 -3.62
C PRO A 1027 -33.32 16.24 -3.80
N LEU A 1028 -34.37 16.28 -2.98
CA LEU A 1028 -35.57 15.44 -3.10
C LEU A 1028 -36.81 16.26 -3.50
N ASN A 1029 -36.68 17.57 -3.79
CA ASN A 1029 -37.77 18.50 -4.09
C ASN A 1029 -37.39 19.76 -4.94
N ASN A 1030 -37.52 19.60 -6.27
CA ASN A 1030 -37.40 20.54 -7.41
C ASN A 1030 -38.17 21.89 -7.42
N ASP A 1031 -38.57 22.39 -6.26
CA ASP A 1031 -39.25 23.66 -5.99
C ASP A 1031 -39.15 23.85 -4.46
N THR A 1032 -37.92 24.07 -3.96
CA THR A 1032 -37.55 24.01 -2.54
C THR A 1032 -38.43 24.92 -1.71
N ASP A 1033 -38.56 26.19 -2.08
CA ASP A 1033 -39.40 27.10 -1.31
C ASP A 1033 -40.91 26.94 -1.59
N ASN A 1034 -41.31 26.32 -2.72
CA ASN A 1034 -42.69 26.16 -3.23
C ASN A 1034 -43.33 27.44 -3.85
N ASP A 1035 -42.62 28.26 -4.62
CA ASP A 1035 -43.14 29.45 -5.32
C ASP A 1035 -43.72 29.09 -6.70
N GLY A 1036 -43.23 27.99 -7.30
CA GLY A 1036 -43.63 27.49 -8.61
C GLY A 1036 -42.69 27.84 -9.77
N LEU A 1037 -41.51 28.39 -9.48
CA LEU A 1037 -40.26 28.17 -10.22
C LEU A 1037 -39.66 26.83 -9.73
N GLY A 1038 -38.53 26.40 -10.28
CA GLY A 1038 -37.86 25.18 -9.82
C GLY A 1038 -36.36 25.46 -9.74
N ASP A 1039 -35.68 24.85 -8.78
CA ASP A 1039 -34.44 25.36 -8.21
C ASP A 1039 -33.30 25.48 -9.25
N GLY A 1040 -33.19 24.53 -10.17
CA GLY A 1040 -32.29 24.57 -11.33
C GLY A 1040 -32.69 25.60 -12.40
N ASP A 1041 -33.98 25.87 -12.60
CA ASP A 1041 -34.45 26.96 -13.48
C ASP A 1041 -34.14 28.33 -12.81
N GLU A 1042 -34.18 28.41 -11.48
CA GLU A 1042 -33.77 29.57 -10.67
C GLU A 1042 -32.27 29.82 -10.80
N ILE A 1043 -31.43 28.87 -10.35
CA ILE A 1043 -29.97 29.02 -10.33
C ILE A 1043 -29.39 29.21 -11.74
N LEU A 1044 -29.72 28.33 -12.70
CA LEU A 1044 -29.01 28.26 -13.98
C LEU A 1044 -29.43 29.33 -15.00
N LYS A 1045 -30.57 30.01 -14.79
CA LYS A 1045 -31.22 30.80 -15.84
C LYS A 1045 -31.83 32.12 -15.37
N TYR A 1046 -32.35 32.22 -14.15
CA TYR A 1046 -32.85 33.47 -13.60
C TYR A 1046 -31.89 34.09 -12.55
N HIS A 1047 -30.97 33.27 -12.02
CA HIS A 1047 -29.99 33.58 -10.98
C HIS A 1047 -30.61 34.01 -9.63
N SER A 1048 -31.81 33.51 -9.35
CA SER A 1048 -32.53 33.70 -8.08
C SER A 1048 -32.14 32.72 -6.98
N ASN A 1049 -32.74 32.89 -5.80
CA ASN A 1049 -32.45 32.12 -4.59
C ASN A 1049 -33.57 31.10 -4.29
N PRO A 1050 -33.35 29.77 -4.48
CA PRO A 1050 -34.39 28.74 -4.33
C PRO A 1050 -34.93 28.53 -2.90
N PHE A 1051 -34.41 29.25 -1.90
CA PHE A 1051 -35.01 29.35 -0.56
C PHE A 1051 -35.92 30.57 -0.35
N SER A 1052 -35.95 31.53 -1.29
CA SER A 1052 -36.60 32.83 -1.12
C SER A 1052 -37.51 33.16 -2.28
N LYS A 1053 -38.82 33.00 -2.03
CA LYS A 1053 -39.92 33.26 -2.97
C LYS A 1053 -39.88 34.59 -3.71
N ASP A 1054 -39.16 35.53 -3.12
CA ASP A 1054 -39.05 36.95 -3.40
C ASP A 1054 -37.56 37.21 -3.15
N THR A 1055 -36.74 37.14 -4.21
CA THR A 1055 -35.28 37.14 -4.12
C THR A 1055 -34.71 38.54 -3.82
N ASP A 1056 -35.29 39.59 -4.40
CA ASP A 1056 -34.81 40.97 -4.23
C ASP A 1056 -35.60 41.80 -3.20
N GLY A 1057 -36.75 41.30 -2.74
CA GLY A 1057 -37.51 41.86 -1.61
C GLY A 1057 -38.56 42.90 -2.00
N ASP A 1058 -39.04 42.90 -3.25
CA ASP A 1058 -39.87 43.96 -3.84
C ASP A 1058 -41.41 43.81 -3.60
N GLU A 1059 -41.83 42.72 -2.95
CA GLU A 1059 -43.21 42.21 -2.76
C GLU A 1059 -43.84 41.43 -3.95
N LEU A 1060 -43.12 41.15 -5.03
CA LEU A 1060 -43.44 40.11 -6.02
C LEU A 1060 -42.79 38.78 -5.63
N ASN A 1061 -43.10 37.76 -6.41
CA ASN A 1061 -42.49 36.45 -6.24
C ASN A 1061 -41.88 36.01 -7.57
N ASP A 1062 -40.70 35.41 -7.51
CA ASP A 1062 -39.80 35.18 -8.65
C ASP A 1062 -40.50 34.52 -9.83
N SER A 1063 -41.26 33.45 -9.58
CA SER A 1063 -42.07 32.77 -10.61
C SER A 1063 -43.09 33.69 -11.26
N ALA A 1064 -43.70 34.62 -10.50
CA ALA A 1064 -44.69 35.55 -11.04
C ALA A 1064 -44.08 36.66 -11.89
N GLU A 1065 -42.92 37.15 -11.51
CA GLU A 1065 -42.14 38.10 -12.29
C GLU A 1065 -41.80 37.54 -13.66
N VAL A 1066 -41.06 36.43 -13.70
CA VAL A 1066 -40.60 35.83 -14.96
C VAL A 1066 -41.76 35.29 -15.80
N SER A 1067 -42.87 34.83 -15.18
CA SER A 1067 -44.00 34.22 -15.90
C SER A 1067 -45.14 35.16 -16.29
N PHE A 1068 -45.35 36.28 -15.57
CA PHE A 1068 -46.52 37.14 -15.77
C PHE A 1068 -46.19 38.62 -16.00
N TYR A 1069 -45.20 39.18 -15.31
CA TYR A 1069 -44.91 40.62 -15.32
C TYR A 1069 -43.74 40.99 -16.24
N SER A 1070 -42.78 40.07 -16.45
CA SER A 1070 -41.55 40.28 -17.23
C SER A 1070 -40.60 41.33 -16.64
N THR A 1071 -40.69 41.53 -15.31
CA THR A 1071 -39.72 42.20 -14.45
C THR A 1071 -38.49 41.31 -14.22
N ASN A 1072 -37.47 41.82 -13.54
CA ASN A 1072 -36.24 41.10 -13.24
C ASN A 1072 -36.18 40.71 -11.76
N ASN A 1073 -36.32 39.42 -11.46
CA ASN A 1073 -36.41 38.83 -10.11
C ASN A 1073 -35.10 38.83 -9.30
N THR A 1074 -34.26 39.82 -9.54
CA THR A 1074 -33.01 40.09 -8.84
C THR A 1074 -32.75 41.60 -8.71
N ASP A 1075 -33.60 42.47 -9.26
CA ASP A 1075 -33.41 43.91 -9.40
C ASP A 1075 -34.74 44.63 -9.10
N PHE A 1076 -34.99 44.86 -7.82
CA PHE A 1076 -36.21 45.37 -7.17
C PHE A 1076 -36.92 46.60 -7.80
N ASP A 1077 -36.29 47.25 -8.78
CA ASP A 1077 -36.77 48.40 -9.57
C ASP A 1077 -36.22 48.21 -10.99
N THR A 1078 -36.99 47.50 -11.82
CA THR A 1078 -36.54 47.03 -13.15
C THR A 1078 -36.30 48.19 -14.12
N ASP A 1079 -37.11 49.25 -14.04
CA ASP A 1079 -37.10 50.34 -15.03
C ASP A 1079 -36.37 51.62 -14.56
N LYS A 1080 -36.06 51.68 -13.26
CA LYS A 1080 -35.15 52.63 -12.57
C LYS A 1080 -35.77 54.00 -12.33
N ASP A 1081 -37.04 53.96 -11.97
CA ASP A 1081 -37.89 55.12 -11.67
C ASP A 1081 -38.02 55.44 -10.18
N GLY A 1082 -37.51 54.57 -9.30
CA GLY A 1082 -37.49 54.73 -7.85
C GLY A 1082 -38.70 54.17 -7.13
N LEU A 1083 -39.52 53.34 -7.78
CA LEU A 1083 -40.63 52.60 -7.20
C LEU A 1083 -40.35 51.10 -7.35
N LEU A 1084 -40.70 50.30 -6.33
CA LEU A 1084 -40.47 48.85 -6.39
C LEU A 1084 -41.49 48.16 -7.31
N ASP A 1085 -41.09 47.19 -8.13
CA ASP A 1085 -41.97 46.60 -9.15
C ASP A 1085 -43.27 46.02 -8.54
N GLY A 1086 -43.19 45.40 -7.36
CA GLY A 1086 -44.34 44.90 -6.59
C GLY A 1086 -45.25 45.99 -6.04
N PHE A 1087 -44.69 47.14 -5.66
CA PHE A 1087 -45.49 48.32 -5.35
C PHE A 1087 -46.13 48.91 -6.61
N GLU A 1088 -45.49 48.85 -7.76
CA GLU A 1088 -46.09 49.27 -9.04
C GLU A 1088 -47.30 48.42 -9.41
N ILE A 1089 -47.18 47.10 -9.29
CA ILE A 1089 -48.33 46.18 -9.44
C ILE A 1089 -49.42 46.45 -8.39
N GLN A 1090 -49.05 46.88 -7.17
CA GLN A 1090 -50.00 47.26 -6.12
C GLN A 1090 -50.74 48.58 -6.43
N TYR A 1091 -50.05 49.58 -6.97
CA TYR A 1091 -50.58 50.91 -7.30
C TYR A 1091 -51.25 50.95 -8.68
N GLY A 1092 -50.86 50.05 -9.58
CA GLY A 1092 -51.39 49.88 -10.93
C GLY A 1092 -50.68 50.72 -12.01
N THR A 1093 -49.38 50.96 -11.83
CA THR A 1093 -48.43 51.42 -12.87
C THR A 1093 -47.86 50.20 -13.62
N ASP A 1094 -46.93 50.39 -14.57
CA ASP A 1094 -46.35 49.33 -15.42
C ASP A 1094 -44.83 49.29 -15.14
N PRO A 1095 -44.28 48.25 -14.48
CA PRO A 1095 -42.89 48.21 -13.96
C PRO A 1095 -41.81 48.00 -15.03
N LEU A 1096 -42.05 48.60 -16.20
CA LEU A 1096 -41.23 48.54 -17.40
C LEU A 1096 -41.28 49.89 -18.16
N ASP A 1097 -41.93 50.92 -17.62
CA ASP A 1097 -42.09 52.25 -18.21
C ASP A 1097 -41.92 53.38 -17.15
N PRO A 1098 -40.70 53.93 -17.00
CA PRO A 1098 -40.30 54.77 -15.86
C PRO A 1098 -40.85 56.22 -15.92
N ASP A 1099 -41.94 56.45 -16.67
CA ASP A 1099 -42.70 57.70 -16.83
C ASP A 1099 -44.03 57.40 -17.55
N GLU A 1100 -44.94 56.61 -16.94
CA GLU A 1100 -46.22 56.13 -17.54
C GLU A 1100 -47.14 57.30 -17.97
N ASP A 1101 -46.93 58.53 -17.48
CA ASP A 1101 -47.67 59.73 -17.91
C ASP A 1101 -46.96 60.70 -18.90
N ASP A 1102 -45.79 60.32 -19.46
CA ASP A 1102 -45.02 61.06 -20.49
C ASP A 1102 -44.68 62.52 -20.01
N ASP A 1103 -44.44 62.73 -18.72
CA ASP A 1103 -44.39 64.03 -18.04
C ASP A 1103 -42.95 64.58 -17.80
N GLU A 1104 -41.94 63.79 -18.17
CA GLU A 1104 -40.49 64.00 -17.97
C GLU A 1104 -40.05 63.90 -16.49
N ILE A 1105 -40.83 63.20 -15.64
CA ILE A 1105 -40.53 62.95 -14.22
C ILE A 1105 -40.85 61.48 -13.89
N PRO A 1106 -39.88 60.70 -13.35
CA PRO A 1106 -40.10 59.34 -12.87
C PRO A 1106 -41.31 59.23 -11.94
N ASP A 1107 -42.09 58.16 -12.01
CA ASP A 1107 -43.24 57.94 -11.14
C ASP A 1107 -42.82 57.76 -9.67
N GLY A 1108 -41.69 57.13 -9.34
CA GLY A 1108 -41.09 57.09 -8.00
C GLY A 1108 -40.77 58.48 -7.38
N LYS A 1109 -40.65 59.55 -8.17
CA LYS A 1109 -40.60 60.95 -7.65
C LYS A 1109 -41.93 61.44 -7.06
N LYS A 1110 -43.02 60.73 -7.33
CA LYS A 1110 -44.39 61.09 -6.93
C LYS A 1110 -44.77 60.40 -5.59
N TYR A 1111 -43.90 59.52 -5.08
CA TYR A 1111 -44.02 58.77 -3.83
C TYR A 1111 -42.95 59.19 -2.79
N ASP A 1112 -43.15 58.74 -1.55
CA ASP A 1112 -42.52 59.17 -0.28
C ASP A 1112 -43.05 58.17 0.78
N TYR A 1113 -42.45 56.98 0.82
CA TYR A 1113 -42.98 55.79 1.49
C TYR A 1113 -43.00 55.93 3.01
N ASP A 1114 -41.88 56.33 3.61
CA ASP A 1114 -41.73 56.50 5.06
C ASP A 1114 -42.32 57.83 5.60
N ASN A 1115 -42.54 58.81 4.70
CA ASN A 1115 -43.04 60.16 4.95
C ASN A 1115 -42.02 61.13 5.61
N ASP A 1116 -40.73 60.97 5.35
CA ASP A 1116 -39.65 61.86 5.83
C ASP A 1116 -39.47 63.16 5.00
N THR A 1117 -40.05 63.22 3.79
CA THR A 1117 -40.03 64.29 2.77
C THR A 1117 -38.92 64.27 1.71
N ILE A 1118 -38.08 63.24 1.67
CA ILE A 1118 -37.40 62.78 0.46
C ILE A 1118 -38.45 62.00 -0.36
N SER A 1119 -38.18 61.75 -1.64
CA SER A 1119 -39.02 60.86 -2.46
C SER A 1119 -38.25 59.57 -2.70
N ASP A 1120 -38.93 58.43 -2.81
CA ASP A 1120 -38.35 57.10 -2.99
C ASP A 1120 -37.21 57.08 -4.05
N TYR A 1121 -37.38 57.72 -5.21
CA TYR A 1121 -36.30 57.90 -6.21
C TYR A 1121 -35.05 58.66 -5.69
N ASP A 1122 -35.24 59.75 -4.95
CA ASP A 1122 -34.12 60.53 -4.41
C ASP A 1122 -33.38 59.74 -3.31
N GLU A 1123 -34.09 58.94 -2.52
CA GLU A 1123 -33.47 58.04 -1.55
C GLU A 1123 -32.60 57.01 -2.27
N ILE A 1124 -33.16 56.24 -3.20
CA ILE A 1124 -32.44 55.18 -3.93
C ILE A 1124 -31.30 55.76 -4.80
N TYR A 1125 -31.58 56.78 -5.63
CA TYR A 1125 -30.67 57.21 -6.71
C TYR A 1125 -29.92 58.52 -6.46
N THR A 1126 -30.30 59.35 -5.48
CA THR A 1126 -29.62 60.63 -5.19
C THR A 1126 -28.81 60.58 -3.89
N TYR A 1127 -29.30 59.88 -2.86
CA TYR A 1127 -28.72 59.87 -1.51
C TYR A 1127 -28.25 58.50 -1.02
N HIS A 1128 -28.72 57.42 -1.64
CA HIS A 1128 -28.47 56.01 -1.28
C HIS A 1128 -28.96 55.65 0.13
N THR A 1129 -30.15 56.15 0.47
CA THR A 1129 -30.85 55.91 1.75
C THR A 1129 -31.98 54.88 1.58
N TYR A 1130 -32.47 54.32 2.69
CA TYR A 1130 -33.47 53.26 2.71
C TYR A 1130 -34.90 53.82 2.78
N ILE A 1131 -35.68 53.65 1.70
CA ILE A 1131 -37.09 54.10 1.55
C ILE A 1131 -38.07 53.69 2.66
N ALA A 1132 -37.68 52.78 3.56
CA ALA A 1132 -38.47 52.32 4.69
C ALA A 1132 -38.10 52.97 6.03
N LEU A 1133 -37.04 53.80 6.09
CA LEU A 1133 -36.40 54.28 7.31
C LEU A 1133 -36.07 55.78 7.26
N VAL A 1134 -36.70 56.54 8.17
CA VAL A 1134 -36.51 58.00 8.41
C VAL A 1134 -35.09 58.38 8.91
N ASP A 1135 -34.22 57.38 9.09
CA ASP A 1135 -32.95 57.37 9.82
C ASP A 1135 -32.24 56.07 9.37
N SER A 1136 -31.53 56.16 8.24
CA SER A 1136 -31.05 55.01 7.45
C SER A 1136 -29.88 54.27 8.10
N ASP A 1137 -28.95 54.97 8.74
CA ASP A 1137 -27.83 54.36 9.47
C ASP A 1137 -28.14 54.06 10.95
N THR A 1138 -29.30 54.52 11.44
CA THR A 1138 -29.84 54.33 12.79
C THR A 1138 -29.07 55.01 13.92
N ASP A 1139 -28.24 56.02 13.62
CA ASP A 1139 -27.46 56.74 14.62
C ASP A 1139 -28.28 57.77 15.43
N GLY A 1140 -29.47 58.14 14.94
CA GLY A 1140 -30.39 59.09 15.55
C GLY A 1140 -30.51 60.44 14.84
N LEU A 1141 -29.77 60.66 13.76
CA LEU A 1141 -29.97 61.74 12.81
C LEU A 1141 -30.97 61.30 11.71
N PRO A 1142 -31.95 62.14 11.34
CA PRO A 1142 -32.80 61.83 10.18
C PRO A 1142 -32.15 62.23 8.86
N ASP A 1143 -32.24 61.37 7.85
CA ASP A 1143 -31.65 61.55 6.51
C ASP A 1143 -31.89 62.96 5.89
N PRO A 1144 -33.11 63.55 5.94
CA PRO A 1144 -33.37 64.87 5.35
C PRO A 1144 -32.64 66.01 6.09
N TRP A 1145 -32.27 65.78 7.35
CA TRP A 1145 -31.46 66.71 8.13
C TRP A 1145 -30.00 66.62 7.70
N GLU A 1146 -29.45 65.42 7.56
CA GLU A 1146 -28.04 65.22 7.19
C GLU A 1146 -27.74 65.68 5.78
N ILE A 1147 -28.62 65.37 4.82
CA ILE A 1147 -28.55 65.87 3.43
C ILE A 1147 -28.56 67.41 3.39
N ALA A 1148 -29.23 68.06 4.35
CA ALA A 1148 -29.33 69.51 4.41
C ALA A 1148 -28.10 70.19 5.03
N HIS A 1149 -27.32 69.46 5.83
CA HIS A 1149 -26.10 69.95 6.48
C HIS A 1149 -24.86 69.47 5.70
N ARG A 1150 -23.73 70.15 5.88
CA ARG A 1150 -22.50 69.82 5.14
C ARG A 1150 -21.51 69.24 6.13
N ASN A 1151 -20.96 68.08 5.79
CA ASN A 1151 -20.08 67.23 6.61
C ASN A 1151 -20.82 66.21 7.50
N THR A 1152 -22.05 65.85 7.15
CA THR A 1152 -22.84 64.72 7.68
C THR A 1152 -23.19 63.77 6.54
N ASN A 1153 -23.40 62.47 6.78
CA ASN A 1153 -23.66 61.48 5.74
C ASN A 1153 -24.69 60.42 6.18
N PRO A 1154 -25.91 60.38 5.62
CA PRO A 1154 -27.04 59.56 6.09
C PRO A 1154 -26.90 58.03 5.91
N CYS A 1155 -25.69 57.56 5.59
CA CYS A 1155 -25.35 56.16 5.44
C CYS A 1155 -24.16 55.75 6.34
N VAL A 1156 -23.68 56.63 7.22
CA VAL A 1156 -22.46 56.44 8.02
C VAL A 1156 -22.59 57.12 9.37
N MET A 1157 -22.71 56.31 10.43
CA MET A 1157 -22.99 56.74 11.81
C MET A 1157 -22.03 57.83 12.34
N ASP A 1158 -22.34 59.10 12.10
CA ASP A 1158 -21.50 60.26 12.38
C ASP A 1158 -22.08 61.24 13.43
N ALA A 1159 -23.25 60.95 14.01
CA ALA A 1159 -23.95 61.67 15.08
C ALA A 1159 -23.08 62.20 16.23
N LEU A 1160 -21.98 61.51 16.53
CA LEU A 1160 -21.06 61.84 17.63
C LEU A 1160 -19.80 62.61 17.20
N GLU A 1161 -19.63 62.91 15.91
CA GLU A 1161 -18.52 63.72 15.39
C GLU A 1161 -18.75 65.22 15.57
N ASP A 1162 -17.66 65.99 15.56
CA ASP A 1162 -17.61 67.47 15.57
C ASP A 1162 -16.68 67.92 14.40
N PRO A 1163 -17.11 67.76 13.13
CA PRO A 1163 -16.25 67.98 11.97
C PRO A 1163 -15.89 69.46 11.76
N ASP A 1164 -16.71 70.41 12.23
CA ASP A 1164 -16.45 71.85 12.11
C ASP A 1164 -15.67 72.45 13.31
N ASN A 1165 -15.49 71.67 14.38
CA ASN A 1165 -14.75 71.96 15.62
C ASN A 1165 -15.36 73.09 16.48
N ASP A 1166 -16.69 73.20 16.49
CA ASP A 1166 -17.51 74.13 17.26
C ASP A 1166 -17.64 73.74 18.75
N ASN A 1167 -17.39 72.48 19.11
CA ASN A 1167 -17.62 71.81 20.41
C ASN A 1167 -19.10 71.42 20.67
N LEU A 1168 -19.85 71.11 19.60
CA LEU A 1168 -21.11 70.38 19.60
C LEU A 1168 -20.95 69.16 18.69
N THR A 1169 -21.59 68.04 19.01
CA THR A 1169 -21.68 66.91 18.05
C THR A 1169 -22.82 67.12 17.07
N ASN A 1170 -22.80 66.46 15.91
CA ASN A 1170 -23.88 66.52 14.90
C ASN A 1170 -25.28 66.30 15.55
N LEU A 1171 -25.42 65.30 16.43
CA LEU A 1171 -26.64 65.03 17.21
C LEU A 1171 -27.01 66.08 18.28
N GLU A 1172 -26.07 66.92 18.71
CA GLU A 1172 -26.34 68.08 19.58
C GLU A 1172 -26.73 69.35 18.79
N GLU A 1173 -26.52 69.38 17.47
CA GLU A 1173 -26.95 70.48 16.59
C GLU A 1173 -28.41 70.38 16.14
N LEU A 1174 -28.99 69.17 16.17
CA LEU A 1174 -30.39 68.81 15.86
C LEU A 1174 -31.45 69.35 16.87
#